data_AF-A0A956FLG2-F1
#
_entry.id   AF-A0A956FLG2-F1
#
_cell.length_a   1.000
_cell.length_b   1.000
_cell.length_c   1.000
_cell.angle_alpha   90.00
_cell.angle_beta   90.00
_cell.angle_gamma   90.00
#
_symmetry.space_group_name_H-M   'P 1'
#
loop_
_entity.id
_entity.type
_entity.pdbx_description
1 polymer ?
#
loop_
_entity_poly.entity_id
_entity_poly.type
_entity_poly.pdbx_seq_one_letter_code
_entity_poly.pdbx_strand_id
1 'polypeptide(L)'
;MRGAPTLPNELSHDLTAPTNCDNCHEFANPAPLATEPAVAPYDSWAGSMMANAARDPVFWAGVAIASQDAPTQTELCIRCHSPRGFLEGREDSIAITELAADDLFSVECEMCHRMIDEGNIGNAQYTIDDNAVGGHVPRRGPWTYAGSDPPHPWIQDSYIGSSEQCGTCHDVTTPTERVDDLGVGLGVPFNEQRTYSEWLGSDLAVPGPGFASCQDCHMPAVSDVAGCANFVGGGEHPSGGRRHDLAGANQFVLQLLQATYGDSGTMDVSDAAYDHAIARTQETLASAATLEVWGPAIVDLGMGFDLDVTVTNQTGHKLPTGYAEGRVMWLEVVAVYAGQVLYTSGHWDAGVIEQDPQLRTYEGVAEQWSTGAGFHLMLNDHWVSDTRIPPAGLLPDPETDPITNRYPLLPGGTWAHWDDVSYAFDPTWGLPDATPADPSDDELEITVRLRYLINTPEYVVFLETANVTNSAGLDLAAMFTAAGNAPAMILAEQTVVAELTGFDAVPPMGTTGTTGEVGSTGDMSSTGSASTTGDTSGSTGDAGTTEGSSTSGIGTSGIGTSGDASTSSPVDTTGGETSGMDASAGGDAATDSMEPGTTAESSAGSTGAGGDGSSPATTDGCACSSTPERAPPLLPWLLVPMLLPRPTRRPRHRTRR
;
A
#
# COMPACT_ATOMS: atom_id res chain seq x y z
N MET A 1 20.06 -8.30 -26.75
CA MET A 1 18.85 -9.01 -27.22
C MET A 1 18.26 -9.63 -25.98
N ARG A 2 16.93 -9.66 -25.83
CA ARG A 2 16.33 -10.33 -24.68
C ARG A 2 16.59 -11.84 -24.76
N GLY A 3 17.00 -12.45 -23.65
CA GLY A 3 17.10 -13.90 -23.53
C GLY A 3 15.73 -14.55 -23.36
N ALA A 4 15.68 -15.88 -23.49
CA ALA A 4 14.48 -16.63 -23.17
C ALA A 4 14.29 -16.65 -21.64
N PRO A 5 13.12 -16.27 -21.10
CA PRO A 5 12.82 -16.45 -19.69
C PRO A 5 12.72 -17.94 -19.36
N THR A 6 12.96 -18.31 -18.11
CA THR A 6 12.76 -19.70 -17.64
C THR A 6 11.26 -20.03 -17.64
N LEU A 7 10.91 -21.23 -18.08
CA LEU A 7 9.54 -21.75 -18.13
C LEU A 7 9.30 -22.86 -17.09
N PRO A 8 8.04 -23.25 -16.82
CA PRO A 8 7.72 -24.32 -15.87
C PRO A 8 8.41 -25.64 -16.23
N ASN A 9 8.95 -26.33 -15.22
CA ASN A 9 9.64 -27.61 -15.34
C ASN A 9 10.95 -27.59 -16.18
N GLU A 10 11.58 -26.43 -16.40
CA GLU A 10 12.86 -26.34 -17.11
C GLU A 10 14.12 -26.47 -16.21
N LEU A 11 13.99 -26.30 -14.88
CA LEU A 11 15.13 -26.39 -13.97
C LEU A 11 15.60 -27.83 -13.76
N SER A 12 16.93 -28.03 -13.73
CA SER A 12 17.57 -29.30 -13.33
C SER A 12 17.89 -29.33 -11.83
N HIS A 13 17.97 -28.16 -11.20
CA HIS A 13 18.17 -27.98 -9.76
C HIS A 13 17.07 -27.01 -9.25
N ASP A 14 16.12 -27.55 -8.51
CA ASP A 14 14.98 -26.82 -7.96
C ASP A 14 15.41 -25.67 -7.02
N LEU A 15 14.49 -24.79 -6.62
CA LEU A 15 14.81 -23.71 -5.68
C LEU A 15 15.07 -24.28 -4.27
N THR A 16 16.20 -23.90 -3.67
CA THR A 16 16.53 -24.29 -2.29
C THR A 16 15.69 -23.46 -1.31
N ALA A 17 14.85 -24.13 -0.51
CA ALA A 17 13.98 -23.48 0.47
C ALA A 17 14.75 -22.53 1.43
N PRO A 18 14.16 -21.41 1.86
CA PRO A 18 14.83 -20.37 2.64
C PRO A 18 15.29 -20.84 4.03
N THR A 19 14.72 -21.95 4.54
CA THR A 19 15.14 -22.67 5.76
C THR A 19 16.45 -23.48 5.61
N ASN A 20 17.16 -23.29 4.50
CA ASN A 20 18.58 -23.65 4.35
C ASN A 20 19.49 -22.41 4.44
N CYS A 21 18.92 -21.21 4.32
CA CYS A 21 19.62 -19.93 4.32
C CYS A 21 19.69 -19.34 5.73
N ASP A 22 18.61 -19.43 6.52
CA ASP A 22 18.51 -19.06 7.95
C ASP A 22 19.76 -19.44 8.79
N ASN A 23 20.25 -20.67 8.65
CA ASN A 23 21.46 -21.22 9.26
C ASN A 23 22.72 -20.34 9.09
N CYS A 24 22.72 -19.43 8.11
CA CYS A 24 23.66 -18.32 8.01
C CYS A 24 23.01 -16.92 8.07
N HIS A 25 21.79 -16.74 7.58
CA HIS A 25 21.19 -15.43 7.31
C HIS A 25 20.10 -15.00 8.29
N GLU A 26 19.88 -15.78 9.35
CA GLU A 26 19.24 -15.40 10.62
C GLU A 26 20.37 -15.13 11.63
N PHE A 27 20.60 -13.87 12.01
CA PHE A 27 21.70 -13.54 12.93
C PHE A 27 21.41 -12.33 13.81
N ALA A 28 21.77 -12.46 15.09
CA ALA A 28 21.67 -11.36 16.04
C ALA A 28 22.49 -10.14 15.58
N ASN A 29 21.87 -8.95 15.68
CA ASN A 29 22.50 -7.68 15.33
C ASN A 29 23.89 -7.53 16.01
N PRO A 30 24.89 -6.97 15.31
CA PRO A 30 26.18 -6.68 15.92
C PRO A 30 26.03 -5.65 17.04
N ALA A 31 26.94 -5.64 18.01
CA ALA A 31 26.82 -4.83 19.24
C ALA A 31 26.49 -3.33 19.04
N PRO A 32 26.96 -2.62 17.98
CA PRO A 32 26.55 -1.23 17.71
C PRO A 32 25.07 -1.06 17.31
N LEU A 33 24.42 -2.13 16.83
CA LEU A 33 23.04 -2.16 16.32
C LEU A 33 22.11 -3.00 17.22
N ALA A 34 22.53 -3.32 18.45
CA ALA A 34 21.81 -4.23 19.35
C ALA A 34 20.46 -3.69 19.88
N THR A 35 20.12 -2.44 19.56
CA THR A 35 18.81 -1.79 19.81
C THR A 35 17.95 -1.63 18.56
N GLU A 36 18.51 -1.89 17.39
CA GLU A 36 17.84 -1.67 16.10
C GLU A 36 16.98 -2.88 15.71
N PRO A 37 16.03 -2.72 14.77
CA PRO A 37 15.32 -3.85 14.15
C PRO A 37 16.29 -4.86 13.53
N ALA A 38 15.83 -6.09 13.28
CA ALA A 38 16.70 -7.19 12.86
C ALA A 38 17.36 -6.88 11.49
N VAL A 39 18.70 -6.89 11.44
CA VAL A 39 19.45 -6.53 10.21
C VAL A 39 19.80 -7.72 9.33
N ALA A 40 19.51 -8.94 9.78
CA ALA A 40 19.78 -10.16 9.03
C ALA A 40 18.79 -10.34 7.87
N PRO A 41 19.22 -10.90 6.72
CA PRO A 41 18.34 -11.06 5.56
C PRO A 41 17.09 -11.90 5.82
N TYR A 42 17.19 -12.99 6.60
CA TYR A 42 16.05 -13.87 6.86
C TYR A 42 14.99 -13.19 7.74
N ASP A 43 15.41 -12.63 8.88
CA ASP A 43 14.52 -11.95 9.84
C ASP A 43 13.76 -10.78 9.20
N SER A 44 14.47 -9.95 8.42
CA SER A 44 13.87 -8.78 7.77
C SER A 44 12.99 -9.15 6.55
N TRP A 45 13.26 -10.29 5.89
CA TRP A 45 12.46 -10.80 4.77
C TRP A 45 11.17 -11.51 5.22
N ALA A 46 11.22 -12.36 6.25
CA ALA A 46 10.17 -13.36 6.53
C ALA A 46 8.77 -12.78 6.79
N GLY A 47 8.69 -11.61 7.42
CA GLY A 47 7.42 -10.88 7.65
C GLY A 47 7.00 -9.97 6.50
N SER A 48 7.82 -9.77 5.47
CA SER A 48 7.54 -8.88 4.34
C SER A 48 6.42 -9.41 3.44
N MET A 49 5.81 -8.54 2.63
CA MET A 49 4.88 -8.98 1.59
C MET A 49 5.56 -9.86 0.51
N MET A 50 6.89 -9.80 0.34
CA MET A 50 7.61 -10.66 -0.61
C MET A 50 7.64 -12.13 -0.15
N ALA A 51 7.91 -12.37 1.14
CA ALA A 51 7.86 -13.70 1.76
C ALA A 51 6.44 -14.28 1.89
N ASN A 52 5.42 -13.45 1.68
CA ASN A 52 4.02 -13.78 1.91
C ASN A 52 3.11 -13.50 0.69
N ALA A 53 3.68 -13.25 -0.49
CA ALA A 53 2.93 -12.89 -1.69
C ALA A 53 1.95 -13.99 -2.15
N ALA A 54 2.24 -15.26 -1.86
CA ALA A 54 1.36 -16.41 -2.08
C ALA A 54 0.41 -16.71 -0.89
N ARG A 55 0.58 -16.04 0.26
CA ARG A 55 -0.29 -16.14 1.44
C ARG A 55 -1.38 -15.06 1.49
N ASP A 56 -1.24 -13.99 0.71
CA ASP A 56 -2.14 -12.83 0.68
C ASP A 56 -3.57 -13.22 0.23
N PRO A 57 -4.62 -13.02 1.07
CA PRO A 57 -5.99 -13.36 0.71
C PRO A 57 -6.60 -12.39 -0.33
N VAL A 58 -6.10 -11.16 -0.44
CA VAL A 58 -6.54 -10.20 -1.48
C VAL A 58 -6.08 -10.70 -2.84
N PHE A 59 -4.83 -11.16 -2.93
CA PHE A 59 -4.29 -11.76 -4.15
C PHE A 59 -5.15 -12.93 -4.64
N TRP A 60 -5.51 -13.88 -3.78
CA TRP A 60 -6.33 -15.03 -4.20
C TRP A 60 -7.76 -14.67 -4.60
N ALA A 61 -8.37 -13.67 -3.97
CA ALA A 61 -9.65 -13.15 -4.42
C ALA A 61 -9.54 -12.46 -5.80
N GLY A 62 -8.49 -11.66 -6.03
CA GLY A 62 -8.20 -11.05 -7.33
C GLY A 62 -7.92 -12.08 -8.43
N VAL A 63 -7.15 -13.14 -8.13
CA VAL A 63 -6.91 -14.27 -9.04
C VAL A 63 -8.21 -15.00 -9.39
N ALA A 64 -9.14 -15.16 -8.44
CA ALA A 64 -10.43 -15.78 -8.70
C ALA A 64 -11.27 -14.97 -9.70
N ILE A 65 -11.24 -13.62 -9.65
CA ILE A 65 -11.87 -12.75 -10.66
C ILE A 65 -11.11 -12.81 -11.99
N ALA A 66 -9.78 -12.69 -11.99
CA ALA A 66 -8.95 -12.79 -13.19
C ALA A 66 -9.15 -14.12 -13.94
N SER A 67 -9.40 -15.22 -13.21
CA SER A 67 -9.75 -16.53 -13.78
C SER A 67 -11.16 -16.62 -14.36
N GLN A 68 -12.09 -15.70 -14.04
CA GLN A 68 -13.40 -15.60 -14.70
C GLN A 68 -13.25 -14.88 -16.05
N ASP A 69 -12.47 -13.81 -16.02
CA ASP A 69 -12.27 -12.88 -17.14
C ASP A 69 -11.35 -13.48 -18.22
N ALA A 70 -10.26 -14.12 -17.80
CA ALA A 70 -9.25 -14.72 -18.67
C ALA A 70 -8.74 -16.08 -18.10
N PRO A 71 -9.53 -17.17 -18.20
CA PRO A 71 -9.26 -18.48 -17.56
C PRO A 71 -7.97 -19.22 -17.96
N THR A 72 -7.12 -18.63 -18.80
CA THR A 72 -5.85 -19.22 -19.26
C THR A 72 -4.70 -18.21 -19.18
N GLN A 73 -4.78 -17.25 -18.25
CA GLN A 73 -3.77 -16.19 -18.04
C GLN A 73 -3.35 -16.07 -16.56
N THR A 74 -3.81 -16.98 -15.70
CA THR A 74 -3.46 -17.05 -14.26
C THR A 74 -1.97 -17.30 -14.03
N GLU A 75 -1.26 -17.86 -15.02
CA GLU A 75 0.20 -17.96 -15.02
C GLU A 75 0.89 -16.62 -14.73
N LEU A 76 0.36 -15.48 -15.21
CA LEU A 76 0.93 -14.15 -14.98
C LEU A 76 0.92 -13.77 -13.49
N CYS A 77 -0.12 -14.17 -12.77
CA CYS A 77 -0.30 -13.91 -11.35
C CYS A 77 0.64 -14.79 -10.52
N ILE A 78 0.63 -16.10 -10.79
CA ILE A 78 1.44 -17.10 -10.08
C ILE A 78 2.93 -16.85 -10.30
N ARG A 79 3.35 -16.50 -11.53
CA ARG A 79 4.75 -16.21 -11.88
C ARG A 79 5.38 -15.11 -11.03
N CYS A 80 4.60 -14.11 -10.61
CA CYS A 80 4.99 -13.03 -9.71
C CYS A 80 4.91 -13.43 -8.22
N HIS A 81 3.77 -13.98 -7.79
CA HIS A 81 3.44 -14.15 -6.36
C HIS A 81 3.86 -15.49 -5.75
N SER A 82 3.90 -16.55 -6.56
CA SER A 82 4.45 -17.87 -6.22
C SER A 82 5.42 -18.35 -7.30
N PRO A 83 6.61 -17.73 -7.41
CA PRO A 83 7.58 -18.05 -8.45
C PRO A 83 8.06 -19.51 -8.43
N ARG A 84 8.12 -20.14 -7.24
CA ARG A 84 8.35 -21.58 -7.11
C ARG A 84 7.22 -22.40 -7.73
N GLY A 85 5.97 -22.09 -7.40
CA GLY A 85 4.79 -22.78 -7.95
C GLY A 85 4.77 -22.71 -9.48
N PHE A 86 5.06 -21.54 -10.05
CA PHE A 86 5.26 -21.38 -11.50
C PHE A 86 6.38 -22.28 -12.04
N LEU A 87 7.59 -22.23 -11.46
CA LEU A 87 8.73 -23.03 -11.91
C LEU A 87 8.52 -24.55 -11.79
N GLU A 88 7.72 -25.00 -10.82
CA GLU A 88 7.41 -26.41 -10.55
C GLU A 88 6.06 -26.89 -11.14
N GLY A 89 5.51 -26.19 -12.15
CA GLY A 89 4.36 -26.70 -12.92
C GLY A 89 2.98 -26.50 -12.28
N ARG A 90 2.80 -25.41 -11.51
CA ARG A 90 1.55 -25.01 -10.86
C ARG A 90 1.12 -23.59 -11.30
N GLU A 91 1.48 -23.22 -12.52
CA GLU A 91 1.22 -21.91 -13.13
C GLU A 91 -0.28 -21.57 -13.26
N ASP A 92 -1.14 -22.57 -13.46
CA ASP A 92 -2.59 -22.38 -13.65
C ASP A 92 -3.38 -22.12 -12.34
N SER A 93 -2.75 -22.18 -11.16
CA SER A 93 -3.44 -22.15 -9.86
C SER A 93 -4.35 -20.93 -9.62
N ILE A 94 -5.52 -21.18 -9.04
CA ILE A 94 -6.57 -20.20 -8.74
C ILE A 94 -6.97 -20.13 -7.26
N ALA A 95 -6.42 -21.00 -6.42
CA ALA A 95 -6.58 -20.95 -4.97
C ALA A 95 -5.32 -21.44 -4.23
N ILE A 96 -5.07 -20.89 -3.04
CA ILE A 96 -3.92 -21.27 -2.18
C ILE A 96 -3.86 -22.79 -1.88
N THR A 97 -5.00 -23.48 -1.89
CA THR A 97 -5.12 -24.93 -1.67
C THR A 97 -4.62 -25.80 -2.83
N GLU A 98 -4.24 -25.20 -3.95
CA GLU A 98 -3.69 -25.88 -5.13
C GLU A 98 -2.16 -25.84 -5.18
N LEU A 99 -1.55 -25.00 -4.32
CA LEU A 99 -0.11 -24.91 -4.13
C LEU A 99 0.43 -26.02 -3.20
N ALA A 100 1.73 -26.29 -3.32
CA ALA A 100 2.51 -27.06 -2.35
C ALA A 100 2.88 -26.19 -1.13
N ALA A 101 3.27 -26.80 -0.01
CA ALA A 101 3.67 -26.06 1.19
C ALA A 101 4.85 -25.11 0.93
N ASP A 102 5.87 -25.58 0.20
CA ASP A 102 7.07 -24.82 -0.14
C ASP A 102 6.78 -23.61 -1.07
N ASP A 103 5.69 -23.62 -1.83
CA ASP A 103 5.29 -22.47 -2.66
C ASP A 103 4.92 -21.24 -1.82
N LEU A 104 4.50 -21.47 -0.57
CA LEU A 104 4.15 -20.39 0.36
C LEU A 104 5.39 -19.60 0.83
N PHE A 105 6.62 -20.09 0.56
CA PHE A 105 7.82 -19.26 0.63
C PHE A 105 7.80 -18.07 -0.34
N SER A 106 6.86 -18.04 -1.30
CA SER A 106 6.55 -16.87 -2.14
C SER A 106 7.80 -16.38 -2.89
N VAL A 107 8.15 -15.09 -2.84
CA VAL A 107 9.36 -14.54 -3.47
C VAL A 107 10.57 -14.84 -2.56
N GLU A 108 11.04 -16.08 -2.63
CA GLU A 108 12.10 -16.64 -1.78
C GLU A 108 13.52 -16.24 -2.20
N CYS A 109 14.49 -16.49 -1.31
CA CYS A 109 15.89 -16.11 -1.47
C CYS A 109 16.48 -16.52 -2.84
N GLU A 110 16.20 -17.74 -3.30
CA GLU A 110 16.77 -18.24 -4.56
C GLU A 110 16.14 -17.66 -5.81
N MET A 111 14.88 -17.22 -5.76
CA MET A 111 14.23 -16.54 -6.89
C MET A 111 15.01 -15.26 -7.25
N CYS A 112 15.35 -14.45 -6.25
CA CYS A 112 16.19 -13.26 -6.46
C CYS A 112 17.67 -13.64 -6.70
N HIS A 113 18.28 -14.46 -5.84
CA HIS A 113 19.73 -14.72 -5.85
C HIS A 113 20.21 -15.74 -6.90
N ARG A 114 19.33 -16.33 -7.71
CA ARG A 114 19.69 -17.05 -8.95
C ARG A 114 19.27 -16.33 -10.23
N MET A 115 18.58 -15.19 -10.14
CA MET A 115 18.17 -14.43 -11.34
C MET A 115 19.39 -13.88 -12.10
N ILE A 116 19.30 -13.82 -13.43
CA ILE A 116 20.36 -13.30 -14.31
C ILE A 116 19.83 -12.23 -15.28
N ASP A 117 20.69 -11.26 -15.62
CA ASP A 117 20.39 -10.24 -16.63
C ASP A 117 20.35 -10.85 -18.04
N GLU A 118 19.15 -11.09 -18.53
CA GLU A 118 18.82 -11.35 -19.93
C GLU A 118 18.00 -10.19 -20.54
N GLY A 119 18.04 -9.00 -19.93
CA GLY A 119 17.35 -7.78 -20.39
C GLY A 119 15.83 -7.80 -20.30
N ASN A 120 15.26 -8.74 -19.54
CA ASN A 120 13.82 -8.96 -19.39
C ASN A 120 13.23 -8.11 -18.26
N ILE A 121 12.67 -6.96 -18.65
CA ILE A 121 11.81 -6.12 -17.81
C ILE A 121 10.35 -6.50 -18.05
N GLY A 122 9.61 -6.61 -16.95
CA GLY A 122 8.17 -6.77 -16.84
C GLY A 122 7.62 -8.19 -16.88
N ASN A 123 6.38 -8.32 -16.38
CA ASN A 123 5.57 -9.56 -16.34
C ASN A 123 6.29 -10.78 -15.73
N ALA A 124 7.19 -10.55 -14.76
CA ALA A 124 8.04 -11.55 -14.11
C ALA A 124 8.84 -12.44 -15.09
N GLN A 125 9.26 -11.91 -16.25
CA GLN A 125 9.98 -12.66 -17.30
C GLN A 125 11.46 -12.98 -16.94
N TYR A 126 11.70 -13.40 -15.69
CA TYR A 126 13.01 -13.78 -15.18
C TYR A 126 13.65 -14.94 -15.95
N THR A 127 14.98 -14.96 -15.95
CA THR A 127 15.78 -16.14 -16.25
C THR A 127 16.52 -16.53 -14.98
N ILE A 128 16.42 -17.80 -14.59
CA ILE A 128 17.00 -18.37 -13.38
C ILE A 128 18.23 -19.21 -13.76
N ASP A 129 19.34 -19.01 -13.04
CA ASP A 129 20.54 -19.82 -13.21
C ASP A 129 20.31 -21.27 -12.72
N ASP A 130 20.77 -22.22 -13.52
CA ASP A 130 20.72 -23.67 -13.28
C ASP A 130 22.11 -24.32 -13.37
N ASN A 131 23.17 -23.51 -13.55
CA ASN A 131 24.54 -23.98 -13.80
C ASN A 131 25.25 -24.35 -12.49
N ALA A 132 24.98 -25.55 -11.97
CA ALA A 132 25.59 -26.03 -10.73
C ALA A 132 27.13 -26.10 -10.76
N VAL A 133 27.77 -25.50 -9.76
CA VAL A 133 29.21 -25.55 -9.51
C VAL A 133 29.45 -26.35 -8.23
N GLY A 134 30.09 -27.52 -8.34
CA GLY A 134 30.24 -28.42 -7.19
C GLY A 134 28.90 -29.04 -6.73
N GLY A 135 27.94 -29.22 -7.64
CA GLY A 135 26.64 -29.83 -7.38
C GLY A 135 25.58 -28.90 -6.77
N HIS A 136 25.87 -27.60 -6.63
CA HIS A 136 24.93 -26.59 -6.16
C HIS A 136 24.99 -25.37 -7.08
N VAL A 137 23.87 -24.70 -7.35
CA VAL A 137 23.87 -23.46 -8.15
C VAL A 137 24.51 -22.32 -7.33
N PRO A 138 25.37 -21.47 -7.94
CA PRO A 138 25.91 -20.29 -7.26
C PRO A 138 24.86 -19.24 -6.93
N ARG A 139 24.97 -18.62 -5.75
CA ARG A 139 24.11 -17.50 -5.34
C ARG A 139 24.79 -16.18 -5.72
N ARG A 140 24.01 -15.23 -6.23
CA ARG A 140 24.46 -14.00 -6.88
C ARG A 140 24.25 -12.78 -5.98
N GLY A 141 25.15 -11.80 -6.07
CA GLY A 141 25.03 -10.52 -5.36
C GLY A 141 26.07 -9.49 -5.82
N PRO A 142 25.88 -8.19 -5.56
CA PRO A 142 26.74 -7.10 -6.09
C PRO A 142 28.12 -7.00 -5.40
N TRP A 143 28.59 -8.10 -4.80
CA TRP A 143 29.50 -8.13 -3.67
C TRP A 143 30.81 -8.87 -3.95
N THR A 144 31.88 -8.48 -3.24
CA THR A 144 33.21 -9.12 -3.35
C THR A 144 33.76 -9.41 -1.95
N TYR A 145 33.88 -10.69 -1.62
CA TYR A 145 34.39 -11.13 -0.33
C TYR A 145 35.90 -10.90 -0.22
N ALA A 146 36.33 -10.24 0.85
CA ALA A 146 37.73 -10.00 1.16
C ALA A 146 38.14 -10.85 2.38
N GLY A 147 38.77 -11.99 2.13
CA GLY A 147 39.12 -12.95 3.19
C GLY A 147 38.86 -14.39 2.73
N SER A 148 38.01 -15.10 3.47
CA SER A 148 37.46 -16.39 3.06
C SER A 148 36.23 -16.21 2.16
N ASP A 149 36.09 -17.09 1.16
CA ASP A 149 34.85 -17.26 0.42
C ASP A 149 33.67 -17.67 1.33
N PRO A 150 32.42 -17.33 0.97
CA PRO A 150 31.21 -17.91 1.58
C PRO A 150 31.22 -19.45 1.61
N PRO A 151 30.50 -20.08 2.56
CA PRO A 151 30.43 -21.54 2.70
C PRO A 151 29.59 -22.25 1.61
N HIS A 152 29.20 -21.54 0.54
CA HIS A 152 28.46 -22.04 -0.62
C HIS A 152 29.02 -21.44 -1.92
N PRO A 153 28.76 -22.03 -3.10
CA PRO A 153 29.12 -21.41 -4.37
C PRO A 153 28.45 -20.04 -4.53
N TRP A 154 29.20 -19.06 -5.06
CA TRP A 154 28.77 -17.68 -5.20
C TRP A 154 29.31 -17.05 -6.50
N ILE A 155 28.64 -16.01 -6.99
CA ILE A 155 29.05 -15.20 -8.15
C ILE A 155 28.85 -13.71 -7.82
N GLN A 156 29.85 -12.86 -8.11
CA GLN A 156 29.62 -11.42 -8.13
C GLN A 156 28.76 -11.06 -9.34
N ASP A 157 27.65 -10.39 -9.10
CA ASP A 157 26.71 -9.94 -10.13
C ASP A 157 26.10 -8.59 -9.76
N SER A 158 26.34 -7.56 -10.58
CA SER A 158 25.81 -6.21 -10.35
C SER A 158 24.30 -6.10 -10.60
N TYR A 159 23.70 -7.02 -11.35
CA TYR A 159 22.26 -7.01 -11.65
C TYR A 159 21.41 -7.07 -10.38
N ILE A 160 21.85 -7.90 -9.42
CA ILE A 160 21.22 -8.08 -8.09
C ILE A 160 21.23 -6.79 -7.24
N GLY A 161 22.08 -5.82 -7.60
CA GLY A 161 22.15 -4.49 -6.96
C GLY A 161 21.50 -3.37 -7.76
N SER A 162 20.73 -3.68 -8.82
CA SER A 162 20.19 -2.70 -9.77
C SER A 162 18.66 -2.75 -9.83
N SER A 163 18.02 -1.60 -10.10
CA SER A 163 16.55 -1.45 -10.15
C SER A 163 15.91 -2.32 -11.22
N GLU A 164 16.65 -2.66 -12.28
CA GLU A 164 16.26 -3.55 -13.37
C GLU A 164 15.77 -4.91 -12.86
N GLN A 165 16.37 -5.45 -11.79
CA GLN A 165 15.93 -6.70 -11.16
C GLN A 165 14.52 -6.56 -10.55
N CYS A 166 14.26 -5.45 -9.87
CA CYS A 166 12.92 -5.13 -9.35
C CYS A 166 11.93 -4.93 -10.52
N GLY A 167 12.39 -4.31 -11.61
CA GLY A 167 11.64 -4.12 -12.85
C GLY A 167 11.29 -5.40 -13.61
N THR A 168 11.87 -6.55 -13.29
CA THR A 168 11.37 -7.83 -13.80
C THR A 168 9.93 -8.09 -13.35
N CYS A 169 9.56 -7.70 -12.13
CA CYS A 169 8.20 -7.89 -11.58
C CYS A 169 7.38 -6.60 -11.45
N HIS A 170 7.99 -5.46 -11.11
CA HIS A 170 7.30 -4.19 -10.85
C HIS A 170 7.05 -3.33 -12.10
N ASP A 171 6.70 -3.99 -13.20
CA ASP A 171 6.30 -3.41 -14.47
C ASP A 171 5.39 -4.46 -15.14
N VAL A 172 4.07 -4.22 -15.20
CA VAL A 172 3.12 -5.28 -15.60
C VAL A 172 2.13 -4.77 -16.63
N THR A 173 1.88 -5.62 -17.62
CA THR A 173 0.94 -5.37 -18.70
C THR A 173 0.04 -6.59 -18.93
N THR A 174 -1.26 -6.36 -19.09
CA THR A 174 -2.24 -7.39 -19.44
C THR A 174 -2.26 -7.57 -20.97
N PRO A 175 -2.72 -8.72 -21.51
CA PRO A 175 -2.70 -8.98 -22.96
C PRO A 175 -3.71 -8.15 -23.76
N THR A 176 -4.59 -7.41 -23.10
CA THR A 176 -5.68 -6.61 -23.68
C THR A 176 -5.12 -5.36 -24.37
N GLU A 177 -5.59 -5.01 -25.59
CA GLU A 177 -5.11 -3.81 -26.30
C GLU A 177 -5.66 -2.53 -25.65
N ARG A 178 -4.79 -1.59 -25.27
CA ARG A 178 -5.20 -0.31 -24.69
C ARG A 178 -5.90 0.57 -25.72
N VAL A 179 -6.97 1.24 -25.31
CA VAL A 179 -7.71 2.21 -26.15
C VAL A 179 -7.55 3.66 -25.65
N ASP A 180 -7.89 4.62 -26.51
CA ASP A 180 -8.15 6.02 -26.14
C ASP A 180 -9.61 6.26 -25.70
N ASP A 181 -9.93 7.48 -25.27
CA ASP A 181 -11.27 7.90 -24.83
C ASP A 181 -12.37 7.72 -25.91
N LEU A 182 -11.99 7.47 -27.17
CA LEU A 182 -12.88 7.23 -28.30
C LEU A 182 -12.99 5.74 -28.68
N GLY A 183 -12.37 4.84 -27.89
CA GLY A 183 -12.34 3.41 -28.12
C GLY A 183 -11.39 2.98 -29.25
N VAL A 184 -10.40 3.81 -29.59
CA VAL A 184 -9.42 3.52 -30.65
C VAL A 184 -8.20 2.83 -30.04
N GLY A 185 -7.95 1.58 -30.43
CA GLY A 185 -6.77 0.82 -30.04
C GLY A 185 -5.46 1.53 -30.37
N LEU A 186 -4.57 1.61 -29.37
CA LEU A 186 -3.29 2.32 -29.44
C LEU A 186 -2.17 1.46 -30.05
N GLY A 187 -2.40 0.18 -30.34
CA GLY A 187 -1.38 -0.75 -30.83
C GLY A 187 -0.38 -1.20 -29.75
N VAL A 188 -0.67 -0.94 -28.47
CA VAL A 188 0.07 -1.41 -27.29
C VAL A 188 -0.89 -2.14 -26.35
N PRO A 189 -0.43 -3.15 -25.59
CA PRO A 189 -1.27 -3.80 -24.58
C PRO A 189 -1.36 -2.94 -23.31
N PHE A 190 -2.36 -3.19 -22.47
CA PHE A 190 -2.70 -2.31 -21.35
C PHE A 190 -1.61 -2.31 -20.26
N ASN A 191 -1.16 -1.11 -19.90
CA ASN A 191 -0.22 -0.85 -18.81
C ASN A 191 -0.97 -0.86 -17.48
N GLU A 192 -0.89 -1.95 -16.72
CA GLU A 192 -1.56 -2.11 -15.41
C GLU A 192 -0.78 -1.36 -14.32
N GLN A 193 0.51 -1.66 -14.18
CA GLN A 193 1.43 -0.87 -13.37
C GLN A 193 2.75 -0.63 -14.10
N ARG A 194 3.38 0.49 -13.76
CA ARG A 194 4.60 0.99 -14.39
C ARG A 194 5.63 1.46 -13.36
N THR A 195 5.62 0.93 -12.14
CA THR A 195 6.48 1.39 -11.03
C THR A 195 7.96 1.49 -11.39
N TYR A 196 8.50 0.50 -12.10
CA TYR A 196 9.87 0.55 -12.60
C TYR A 196 10.05 1.58 -13.73
N SER A 197 9.12 1.66 -14.69
CA SER A 197 9.17 2.65 -15.77
C SER A 197 9.02 4.10 -15.28
N GLU A 198 8.20 4.33 -14.24
CA GLU A 198 8.05 5.59 -13.52
C GLU A 198 9.38 5.97 -12.83
N TRP A 199 10.03 5.02 -12.14
CA TRP A 199 11.38 5.21 -11.58
C TRP A 199 12.42 5.51 -12.66
N LEU A 200 12.43 4.76 -13.77
CA LEU A 200 13.38 4.92 -14.87
C LEU A 200 13.25 6.29 -15.56
N GLY A 201 12.05 6.88 -15.53
CA GLY A 201 11.78 8.25 -16.01
C GLY A 201 12.11 9.36 -15.00
N SER A 202 12.47 9.04 -13.76
CA SER A 202 12.69 9.99 -12.67
C SER A 202 14.14 10.50 -12.55
N ASP A 203 14.32 11.59 -11.80
CA ASP A 203 15.65 12.10 -11.41
C ASP A 203 16.46 11.09 -10.59
N LEU A 204 15.83 10.16 -9.86
CA LEU A 204 16.51 9.14 -9.05
C LEU A 204 17.17 8.03 -9.90
N ALA A 205 16.72 7.83 -11.14
CA ALA A 205 17.38 6.93 -12.09
C ALA A 205 18.59 7.58 -12.81
N VAL A 206 18.79 8.90 -12.68
CA VAL A 206 19.86 9.62 -13.38
C VAL A 206 21.21 9.43 -12.66
N PRO A 207 22.24 8.84 -13.31
CA PRO A 207 23.51 8.56 -12.65
C PRO A 207 24.24 9.83 -12.16
N GLY A 208 24.33 9.99 -10.84
CA GLY A 208 24.94 11.15 -10.20
C GLY A 208 24.76 11.13 -8.67
N PRO A 209 25.05 12.24 -7.97
CA PRO A 209 24.93 12.33 -6.51
C PRO A 209 23.50 12.22 -5.96
N GLY A 210 22.48 12.30 -6.81
CA GLY A 210 21.07 12.10 -6.48
C GLY A 210 20.48 10.78 -7.00
N PHE A 211 21.31 9.87 -7.51
CA PHE A 211 20.87 8.54 -7.89
C PHE A 211 20.46 7.73 -6.65
N ALA A 212 19.35 7.01 -6.73
CA ALA A 212 18.94 6.01 -5.74
C ALA A 212 18.23 4.85 -6.45
N SER A 213 18.70 3.62 -6.25
CA SER A 213 18.02 2.44 -6.79
C SER A 213 16.80 2.05 -5.96
N CYS A 214 15.98 1.12 -6.48
CA CYS A 214 14.92 0.49 -5.69
C CYS A 214 15.47 -0.12 -4.39
N GLN A 215 16.65 -0.75 -4.43
CA GLN A 215 17.31 -1.32 -3.26
C GLN A 215 17.76 -0.26 -2.25
N ASP A 216 18.21 0.92 -2.65
CA ASP A 216 18.72 1.92 -1.70
C ASP A 216 17.61 2.46 -0.76
N CYS A 217 16.34 2.44 -1.19
CA CYS A 217 15.18 2.82 -0.35
C CYS A 217 14.48 1.61 0.31
N HIS A 218 14.23 0.52 -0.42
CA HIS A 218 13.44 -0.63 0.05
C HIS A 218 14.27 -1.76 0.67
N MET A 219 15.61 -1.70 0.54
CA MET A 219 16.55 -2.63 1.15
C MET A 219 17.70 -1.86 1.84
N PRO A 220 17.44 -1.07 2.90
CA PRO A 220 18.43 -0.14 3.47
C PRO A 220 19.83 -0.73 3.71
N ALA A 221 20.86 0.04 3.37
CA ALA A 221 22.25 -0.33 3.57
C ALA A 221 22.60 -0.39 5.07
N VAL A 222 23.36 -1.41 5.47
CA VAL A 222 23.86 -1.55 6.86
C VAL A 222 25.37 -1.80 6.83
N SER A 223 26.16 -0.94 7.48
CA SER A 223 27.62 -1.14 7.55
C SER A 223 27.99 -2.27 8.51
N ASP A 224 29.18 -2.85 8.29
CA ASP A 224 29.91 -3.66 9.29
C ASP A 224 29.14 -4.88 9.85
N VAL A 225 28.18 -5.40 9.08
CA VAL A 225 27.46 -6.65 9.36
C VAL A 225 28.19 -7.86 8.79
N ALA A 226 28.11 -8.98 9.51
CA ALA A 226 28.66 -10.26 9.07
C ALA A 226 27.84 -10.87 7.93
N GLY A 227 28.50 -11.56 7.01
CA GLY A 227 27.81 -12.29 5.94
C GLY A 227 27.08 -13.57 6.39
N CYS A 228 27.38 -14.08 7.60
CA CYS A 228 26.73 -15.28 8.15
C CYS A 228 26.83 -15.36 9.69
N ALA A 229 25.77 -15.85 10.33
CA ALA A 229 25.61 -16.13 11.77
C ALA A 229 26.77 -16.92 12.40
N ASN A 230 27.20 -17.99 11.72
CA ASN A 230 28.31 -18.84 12.18
C ASN A 230 29.70 -18.18 12.02
N PHE A 231 29.76 -16.99 11.44
CA PHE A 231 30.99 -16.22 11.18
C PHE A 231 30.90 -14.77 11.69
N VAL A 232 30.22 -14.51 12.81
CA VAL A 232 30.31 -13.22 13.52
C VAL A 232 31.78 -12.94 13.89
N GLY A 233 32.38 -11.95 13.22
CA GLY A 233 33.82 -11.63 13.30
C GLY A 233 34.74 -12.41 12.36
N GLY A 234 34.20 -13.24 11.46
CA GLY A 234 34.94 -14.00 10.44
C GLY A 234 34.90 -13.41 9.03
N GLY A 235 33.88 -12.61 8.71
CA GLY A 235 33.71 -11.97 7.40
C GLY A 235 32.62 -10.89 7.41
N GLU A 236 33.02 -9.65 7.66
CA GLU A 236 32.22 -8.45 7.33
C GLU A 236 32.20 -8.27 5.81
N HIS A 237 31.08 -7.82 5.24
CA HIS A 237 31.10 -7.42 3.84
C HIS A 237 31.69 -6.01 3.69
N PRO A 238 32.78 -5.78 2.92
CA PRO A 238 33.52 -4.50 2.94
C PRO A 238 32.77 -3.26 2.41
N SER A 239 31.56 -3.44 1.87
CA SER A 239 30.65 -2.36 1.48
C SER A 239 29.33 -2.35 2.28
N GLY A 240 29.31 -3.02 3.43
CA GLY A 240 28.09 -3.32 4.17
C GLY A 240 27.20 -4.37 3.51
N GLY A 241 26.15 -4.75 4.23
CA GLY A 241 25.03 -5.56 3.76
C GLY A 241 23.83 -4.72 3.32
N ARG A 242 22.67 -5.37 3.24
CA ARG A 242 21.37 -4.80 2.86
C ARG A 242 20.27 -5.49 3.70
N ARG A 243 19.44 -4.71 4.40
CA ARG A 243 18.20 -5.23 5.02
C ARG A 243 17.26 -5.71 3.92
N HIS A 244 16.46 -6.74 4.19
CA HIS A 244 15.50 -7.30 3.24
C HIS A 244 14.06 -6.93 3.64
N ASP A 245 13.87 -5.74 4.23
CA ASP A 245 12.55 -5.31 4.73
C ASP A 245 11.49 -5.24 3.64
N LEU A 246 11.91 -4.86 2.41
CA LEU A 246 11.11 -4.90 1.18
C LEU A 246 9.74 -4.22 1.35
N ALA A 247 9.72 -3.12 2.13
CA ALA A 247 8.51 -2.52 2.62
C ALA A 247 7.69 -1.86 1.52
N GLY A 248 6.40 -2.18 1.50
CA GLY A 248 5.39 -1.56 0.65
C GLY A 248 4.45 -0.67 1.48
N ALA A 249 3.16 -0.71 1.17
CA ALA A 249 2.14 0.15 1.78
C ALA A 249 0.92 -0.60 2.36
N ASN A 250 0.89 -1.94 2.32
CA ASN A 250 -0.28 -2.73 2.72
C ASN A 250 -0.17 -3.24 4.18
N GLN A 251 -0.12 -2.31 5.13
CA GLN A 251 0.02 -2.65 6.56
C GLN A 251 -1.11 -3.54 7.08
N PHE A 252 -2.34 -3.37 6.58
CA PHE A 252 -3.49 -4.14 7.05
C PHE A 252 -3.42 -5.62 6.65
N VAL A 253 -2.99 -5.95 5.43
CA VAL A 253 -2.79 -7.35 5.06
C VAL A 253 -1.65 -7.98 5.87
N LEU A 254 -0.57 -7.25 6.20
CA LEU A 254 0.44 -7.76 7.15
C LEU A 254 -0.17 -8.14 8.52
N GLN A 255 -1.15 -7.40 9.01
CA GLN A 255 -1.87 -7.71 10.26
C GLN A 255 -2.81 -8.92 10.12
N LEU A 256 -3.47 -9.10 8.95
CA LEU A 256 -4.24 -10.32 8.66
C LEU A 256 -3.33 -11.55 8.53
N LEU A 257 -2.17 -11.40 7.91
CA LEU A 257 -1.15 -12.44 7.80
C LEU A 257 -0.59 -12.81 9.17
N GLN A 258 -0.26 -11.84 10.04
CA GLN A 258 0.12 -12.07 11.43
C GLN A 258 -0.97 -12.84 12.20
N ALA A 259 -2.23 -12.44 12.10
CA ALA A 259 -3.35 -13.13 12.76
C ALA A 259 -3.62 -14.56 12.23
N THR A 260 -3.14 -14.89 11.03
CA THR A 260 -3.38 -16.19 10.36
C THR A 260 -2.19 -17.15 10.48
N TYR A 261 -0.98 -16.63 10.28
CA TYR A 261 0.27 -17.39 10.15
C TYR A 261 1.29 -17.13 11.26
N GLY A 262 1.02 -16.13 12.11
CA GLY A 262 1.83 -15.73 13.28
C GLY A 262 1.81 -16.71 14.45
N ASP A 263 2.36 -16.28 15.59
CA ASP A 263 2.49 -17.06 16.84
C ASP A 263 1.13 -17.54 17.39
N SER A 264 0.06 -16.82 17.06
CA SER A 264 -1.33 -17.14 17.45
C SER A 264 -2.12 -17.95 16.42
N GLY A 265 -1.57 -18.12 15.21
CA GLY A 265 -2.17 -18.79 14.06
C GLY A 265 -1.56 -20.16 13.78
N THR A 266 -1.03 -20.37 12.57
CA THR A 266 -0.32 -21.61 12.20
C THR A 266 1.11 -21.68 12.70
N MET A 267 1.72 -20.56 13.09
CA MET A 267 3.15 -20.42 13.46
C MET A 267 4.12 -20.72 12.30
N ASP A 268 3.74 -20.40 11.05
CA ASP A 268 4.60 -20.52 9.87
C ASP A 268 5.63 -19.37 9.77
N VAL A 269 5.31 -18.21 10.36
CA VAL A 269 6.16 -17.01 10.46
C VAL A 269 5.96 -16.42 11.86
N SER A 270 7.00 -15.87 12.50
CA SER A 270 6.86 -15.31 13.85
C SER A 270 6.16 -13.94 13.87
N ASP A 271 5.41 -13.65 14.94
CA ASP A 271 4.79 -12.34 15.17
C ASP A 271 5.81 -11.19 15.09
N ALA A 272 7.03 -11.42 15.60
CA ALA A 272 8.12 -10.44 15.59
C ALA A 272 8.59 -10.04 14.17
N ALA A 273 8.52 -10.96 13.21
CA ALA A 273 8.87 -10.67 11.82
C ALA A 273 7.79 -9.80 11.15
N TYR A 274 6.51 -10.07 11.44
CA TYR A 274 5.40 -9.21 11.00
C TYR A 274 5.44 -7.83 11.66
N ASP A 275 5.72 -7.74 12.97
CA ASP A 275 5.89 -6.46 13.68
C ASP A 275 7.01 -5.62 13.05
N HIS A 276 8.14 -6.24 12.69
CA HIS A 276 9.24 -5.59 11.97
C HIS A 276 8.81 -5.03 10.60
N ALA A 277 8.08 -5.82 9.81
CA ALA A 277 7.57 -5.40 8.49
C ALA A 277 6.49 -4.30 8.60
N ILE A 278 5.64 -4.36 9.62
CA ILE A 278 4.63 -3.33 9.94
C ILE A 278 5.32 -2.03 10.33
N ALA A 279 6.32 -2.08 11.23
CA ALA A 279 7.08 -0.90 11.65
C ALA A 279 7.83 -0.24 10.48
N ARG A 280 8.47 -1.02 9.61
CA ARG A 280 9.14 -0.45 8.42
C ARG A 280 8.14 0.09 7.40
N THR A 281 6.95 -0.50 7.27
CA THR A 281 5.86 0.02 6.43
C THR A 281 5.45 1.43 6.89
N GLN A 282 5.29 1.63 8.20
CA GLN A 282 4.97 2.94 8.79
C GLN A 282 6.09 3.97 8.55
N GLU A 283 7.34 3.60 8.81
CA GLU A 283 8.51 4.47 8.59
C GLU A 283 8.65 4.89 7.11
N THR A 284 8.46 3.94 6.18
CA THR A 284 8.54 4.17 4.73
C THR A 284 7.41 5.10 4.26
N LEU A 285 6.17 4.88 4.71
CA LEU A 285 5.03 5.73 4.35
C LEU A 285 5.20 7.18 4.84
N ALA A 286 5.71 7.38 6.06
CA ALA A 286 5.98 8.71 6.61
C ALA A 286 7.08 9.48 5.85
N SER A 287 7.91 8.80 5.05
CA SER A 287 8.94 9.42 4.19
C SER A 287 8.49 9.69 2.75
N ALA A 288 7.35 9.12 2.31
CA ALA A 288 6.96 9.10 0.90
C ALA A 288 6.43 10.45 0.37
N ALA A 289 6.01 11.35 1.25
CA ALA A 289 5.39 12.62 0.90
C ALA A 289 5.79 13.74 1.87
N THR A 290 5.74 14.98 1.40
CA THR A 290 5.67 16.15 2.29
C THR A 290 4.39 16.94 2.03
N LEU A 291 3.74 17.35 3.11
CA LEU A 291 2.54 18.18 3.13
C LEU A 291 2.93 19.57 3.63
N GLU A 292 2.57 20.62 2.88
CA GLU A 292 2.70 22.01 3.32
C GLU A 292 1.33 22.70 3.21
N VAL A 293 0.96 23.46 4.25
CA VAL A 293 -0.35 24.14 4.38
C VAL A 293 -0.15 25.59 4.76
N TRP A 294 -0.87 26.49 4.09
CA TRP A 294 -0.89 27.92 4.37
C TRP A 294 -2.34 28.43 4.44
N GLY A 295 -2.69 29.06 5.57
CA GLY A 295 -3.93 29.79 5.76
C GLY A 295 -3.67 31.22 6.25
N PRO A 296 -4.69 32.09 6.25
CA PRO A 296 -4.57 33.41 6.84
C PRO A 296 -4.46 33.31 8.37
N ALA A 297 -3.64 34.17 8.99
CA ALA A 297 -3.50 34.22 10.45
C ALA A 297 -4.74 34.79 11.17
N ILE A 298 -5.67 35.42 10.43
CA ILE A 298 -6.93 35.97 10.93
C ILE A 298 -8.01 35.65 9.88
N VAL A 299 -9.13 35.07 10.31
CA VAL A 299 -10.30 34.78 9.47
C VAL A 299 -11.44 35.72 9.87
N ASP A 300 -12.06 36.38 8.89
CA ASP A 300 -13.32 37.10 9.06
C ASP A 300 -14.47 36.19 8.59
N LEU A 301 -15.30 35.76 9.53
CA LEU A 301 -16.44 34.87 9.32
C LEU A 301 -17.47 35.43 8.31
N GLY A 302 -17.49 36.76 8.12
CA GLY A 302 -18.34 37.45 7.15
C GLY A 302 -17.70 37.67 5.78
N MET A 303 -16.43 37.29 5.57
CA MET A 303 -15.73 37.44 4.28
C MET A 303 -15.29 36.12 3.65
N GLY A 304 -15.05 35.08 4.45
CA GLY A 304 -14.54 33.80 3.95
C GLY A 304 -13.04 33.86 3.63
N PHE A 305 -12.45 32.71 3.29
CA PHE A 305 -11.01 32.60 3.01
C PHE A 305 -10.67 31.40 2.14
N ASP A 306 -9.42 31.38 1.66
CA ASP A 306 -8.81 30.24 0.97
C ASP A 306 -7.69 29.64 1.85
N LEU A 307 -7.52 28.32 1.78
CA LEU A 307 -6.45 27.55 2.40
C LEU A 307 -5.65 26.85 1.30
N ASP A 308 -4.42 27.29 1.07
CA ASP A 308 -3.50 26.68 0.12
C ASP A 308 -2.85 25.43 0.73
N VAL A 309 -2.80 24.34 -0.02
CA VAL A 309 -2.17 23.07 0.36
C VAL A 309 -1.33 22.56 -0.82
N THR A 310 -0.07 22.23 -0.54
CA THR A 310 0.82 21.54 -1.49
C THR A 310 1.16 20.15 -0.96
N VAL A 311 1.00 19.12 -1.80
CA VAL A 311 1.46 17.75 -1.53
C VAL A 311 2.60 17.43 -2.49
N THR A 312 3.80 17.20 -1.99
CA THR A 312 4.99 16.86 -2.81
C THR A 312 5.33 15.39 -2.68
N ASN A 313 5.55 14.72 -3.81
CA ASN A 313 6.03 13.35 -3.89
C ASN A 313 7.55 13.30 -3.65
N GLN A 314 7.98 12.50 -2.66
CA GLN A 314 9.40 12.30 -2.33
C GLN A 314 9.96 10.96 -2.86
N THR A 315 9.15 10.19 -3.60
CA THR A 315 9.51 8.88 -4.16
C THR A 315 9.99 8.98 -5.62
N GLY A 316 10.67 7.93 -6.09
CA GLY A 316 11.12 7.84 -7.48
C GLY A 316 10.03 7.46 -8.49
N HIS A 317 8.86 7.02 -8.05
CA HIS A 317 7.74 6.57 -8.88
C HIS A 317 6.49 7.44 -8.64
N LYS A 318 5.32 7.13 -9.22
CA LYS A 318 4.09 7.84 -8.85
C LYS A 318 3.78 7.69 -7.36
N LEU A 319 3.10 8.67 -6.77
CA LEU A 319 2.60 8.59 -5.40
C LEU A 319 1.05 8.58 -5.39
N PRO A 320 0.42 7.46 -4.96
CA PRO A 320 1.02 6.13 -4.79
C PRO A 320 1.36 5.46 -6.15
N THR A 321 2.13 4.37 -6.14
CA THR A 321 2.44 3.54 -7.33
C THR A 321 1.88 2.11 -7.19
N GLY A 322 2.10 1.27 -8.20
CA GLY A 322 1.69 -0.12 -8.27
C GLY A 322 0.23 -0.31 -8.66
N TYR A 323 -0.28 -1.53 -8.50
CA TYR A 323 -1.68 -1.91 -8.78
C TYR A 323 -2.66 -0.91 -8.18
N ALA A 324 -3.49 -0.31 -9.03
CA ALA A 324 -4.26 0.88 -8.71
C ALA A 324 -5.65 0.57 -8.11
N GLU A 325 -6.23 -0.58 -8.42
CA GLU A 325 -7.59 -0.93 -7.99
C GLU A 325 -7.65 -1.09 -6.47
N GLY A 326 -8.68 -0.50 -5.85
CA GLY A 326 -8.80 -0.45 -4.39
C GLY A 326 -7.71 0.35 -3.67
N ARG A 327 -6.92 1.20 -4.36
CA ARG A 327 -5.85 2.03 -3.78
C ARG A 327 -6.09 3.53 -4.01
N VAL A 328 -6.24 4.28 -2.92
CA VAL A 328 -6.47 5.74 -2.96
C VAL A 328 -5.64 6.44 -1.87
N MET A 329 -5.02 7.56 -2.25
CA MET A 329 -4.53 8.57 -1.31
C MET A 329 -5.42 9.82 -1.44
N TRP A 330 -5.64 10.60 -0.39
CA TRP A 330 -6.45 11.82 -0.46
C TRP A 330 -6.12 12.82 0.63
N LEU A 331 -6.59 14.06 0.48
CA LEU A 331 -6.57 15.06 1.54
C LEU A 331 -7.90 15.02 2.31
N GLU A 332 -7.82 14.81 3.62
CA GLU A 332 -8.87 15.16 4.58
C GLU A 332 -8.57 16.56 5.13
N VAL A 333 -9.58 17.44 5.17
CA VAL A 333 -9.51 18.76 5.80
C VAL A 333 -10.61 18.85 6.85
N VAL A 334 -10.26 19.23 8.09
CA VAL A 334 -11.22 19.42 9.19
C VAL A 334 -10.94 20.75 9.88
N ALA A 335 -11.96 21.60 9.98
CA ALA A 335 -11.89 22.86 10.72
C ALA A 335 -12.74 22.80 11.99
N VAL A 336 -12.18 23.27 13.12
CA VAL A 336 -12.76 23.18 14.46
C VAL A 336 -12.65 24.52 15.18
N TYR A 337 -13.71 24.91 15.89
CA TYR A 337 -13.74 26.07 16.81
C TYR A 337 -14.46 25.66 18.10
N ALA A 338 -13.91 26.02 19.26
CA ALA A 338 -14.49 25.71 20.58
C ALA A 338 -14.88 24.21 20.78
N GLY A 339 -14.21 23.29 20.07
CA GLY A 339 -14.51 21.85 20.07
C GLY A 339 -15.68 21.42 19.17
N GLN A 340 -16.29 22.33 18.42
CA GLN A 340 -17.28 22.03 17.37
C GLN A 340 -16.59 21.97 16.00
N VAL A 341 -16.84 20.90 15.24
CA VAL A 341 -16.46 20.80 13.82
C VAL A 341 -17.34 21.76 13.00
N LEU A 342 -16.70 22.62 12.20
CA LEU A 342 -17.34 23.64 11.36
C LEU A 342 -17.38 23.27 9.88
N TYR A 343 -16.37 22.54 9.43
CA TYR A 343 -16.17 22.15 8.03
C TYR A 343 -15.42 20.83 7.97
N THR A 344 -15.80 20.02 6.99
CA THR A 344 -15.10 18.81 6.57
C THR A 344 -15.01 18.79 5.05
N SER A 345 -13.91 18.23 4.53
CA SER A 345 -13.79 17.75 3.15
C SER A 345 -12.96 16.48 3.16
N GLY A 346 -13.40 15.47 2.41
CA GLY A 346 -12.76 14.15 2.38
C GLY A 346 -12.63 13.44 3.74
N HIS A 347 -13.46 13.78 4.73
CA HIS A 347 -13.40 13.15 6.05
C HIS A 347 -13.62 11.63 5.98
N TRP A 348 -12.80 10.89 6.74
CA TRP A 348 -12.91 9.44 6.89
C TRP A 348 -13.79 9.05 8.08
N ASP A 349 -14.97 8.49 7.80
CA ASP A 349 -15.84 7.87 8.82
C ASP A 349 -16.25 6.44 8.41
N ALA A 350 -16.14 5.50 9.34
CA ALA A 350 -16.65 4.12 9.27
C ALA A 350 -16.38 3.32 7.97
N GLY A 351 -15.34 3.64 7.20
CA GLY A 351 -15.03 2.99 5.91
C GLY A 351 -15.34 3.83 4.67
N VAL A 352 -15.85 5.05 4.83
CA VAL A 352 -16.31 5.94 3.76
C VAL A 352 -15.45 7.21 3.73
N ILE A 353 -15.05 7.62 2.52
CA ILE A 353 -14.50 8.95 2.26
C ILE A 353 -15.67 9.88 1.93
N GLU A 354 -15.83 10.96 2.69
CA GLU A 354 -16.79 12.03 2.42
C GLU A 354 -16.71 12.51 0.96
N GLN A 355 -17.86 12.62 0.29
CA GLN A 355 -17.95 13.04 -1.10
C GLN A 355 -18.45 14.47 -1.19
N ASP A 356 -17.54 15.40 -1.47
CA ASP A 356 -17.81 16.84 -1.55
C ASP A 356 -17.12 17.49 -2.77
N PRO A 357 -17.49 18.72 -3.19
CA PRO A 357 -16.95 19.36 -4.39
C PRO A 357 -15.47 19.75 -4.34
N GLN A 358 -14.83 19.70 -3.17
CA GLN A 358 -13.43 20.04 -2.92
C GLN A 358 -12.56 18.81 -2.59
N LEU A 359 -13.15 17.61 -2.50
CA LEU A 359 -12.45 16.34 -2.30
C LEU A 359 -11.28 16.18 -3.28
N ARG A 360 -10.09 15.87 -2.74
CA ARG A 360 -8.85 15.73 -3.51
C ARG A 360 -8.24 14.34 -3.34
N THR A 361 -8.65 13.40 -4.19
CA THR A 361 -8.09 12.05 -4.29
C THR A 361 -6.89 11.96 -5.25
N TYR A 362 -6.04 10.96 -5.05
CA TYR A 362 -4.86 10.61 -5.83
C TYR A 362 -4.88 9.10 -6.07
N GLU A 363 -5.40 8.71 -7.21
CA GLU A 363 -5.74 7.33 -7.58
C GLU A 363 -5.65 7.14 -9.09
N GLY A 364 -5.54 5.87 -9.52
CA GLY A 364 -5.66 5.48 -10.91
C GLY A 364 -6.96 4.69 -11.09
N VAL A 365 -7.81 5.12 -12.02
CA VAL A 365 -9.08 4.46 -12.32
C VAL A 365 -9.01 3.87 -13.72
N ALA A 366 -9.12 2.55 -13.81
CA ALA A 366 -9.14 1.79 -15.06
C ALA A 366 -10.49 1.09 -15.25
N GLU A 367 -10.87 0.88 -16.51
CA GLU A 367 -12.08 0.13 -16.87
C GLU A 367 -11.90 -0.63 -18.20
N GLN A 368 -12.85 -1.52 -18.48
CA GLN A 368 -13.18 -1.93 -19.84
C GLN A 368 -14.10 -0.88 -20.49
N TRP A 369 -13.57 -0.07 -21.40
CA TRP A 369 -14.23 1.05 -22.11
C TRP A 369 -15.55 0.66 -22.78
N SER A 370 -15.64 -0.59 -23.27
CA SER A 370 -16.83 -1.08 -23.97
C SER A 370 -18.03 -1.37 -23.05
N THR A 371 -17.83 -1.40 -21.73
CA THR A 371 -18.86 -1.73 -20.73
C THR A 371 -18.91 -0.78 -19.52
N GLY A 372 -17.83 -0.03 -19.23
CA GLY A 372 -17.69 0.76 -18.00
C GLY A 372 -17.42 -0.10 -16.76
N ALA A 373 -16.85 -1.31 -16.94
CA ALA A 373 -16.55 -2.22 -15.85
C ALA A 373 -15.11 -2.03 -15.36
N GLY A 374 -14.95 -1.47 -14.15
CA GLY A 374 -13.69 -1.46 -13.39
C GLY A 374 -13.57 -2.66 -12.43
N PHE A 375 -12.44 -2.75 -11.72
CA PHE A 375 -12.07 -3.86 -10.82
C PHE A 375 -11.89 -5.23 -11.49
N HIS A 376 -11.99 -5.28 -12.81
CA HIS A 376 -11.72 -6.44 -13.64
C HIS A 376 -10.35 -6.29 -14.32
N LEU A 377 -9.27 -6.46 -13.55
CA LEU A 377 -7.87 -6.32 -13.96
C LEU A 377 -7.58 -6.83 -15.39
N MET A 378 -8.05 -8.03 -15.74
CA MET A 378 -7.80 -8.65 -17.04
C MET A 378 -8.65 -8.09 -18.20
N LEU A 379 -9.78 -7.45 -17.89
CA LEU A 379 -10.67 -6.82 -18.87
C LEU A 379 -10.34 -5.35 -19.14
N ASN A 380 -9.61 -4.69 -18.23
CA ASN A 380 -9.25 -3.29 -18.34
C ASN A 380 -8.48 -3.00 -19.65
N ASP A 381 -9.00 -2.04 -20.42
CA ASP A 381 -8.45 -1.57 -21.70
C ASP A 381 -8.30 -0.04 -21.76
N HIS A 382 -8.90 0.71 -20.82
CA HIS A 382 -8.86 2.17 -20.76
C HIS A 382 -8.53 2.67 -19.35
N TRP A 383 -7.84 3.81 -19.30
CA TRP A 383 -7.59 4.56 -18.08
C TRP A 383 -8.53 5.75 -18.05
N VAL A 384 -9.58 5.67 -17.23
CA VAL A 384 -10.59 6.74 -17.03
C VAL A 384 -9.95 7.98 -16.44
N SER A 385 -9.04 7.79 -15.47
CA SER A 385 -8.19 8.85 -14.95
C SER A 385 -6.94 8.28 -14.29
N ASP A 386 -5.89 9.11 -14.20
CA ASP A 386 -4.75 8.87 -13.33
C ASP A 386 -4.34 10.19 -12.71
N THR A 387 -4.59 10.29 -11.40
CA THR A 387 -4.42 11.49 -10.59
C THR A 387 -3.28 11.36 -9.59
N ARG A 388 -2.52 10.26 -9.64
CA ARG A 388 -1.38 9.97 -8.75
C ARG A 388 -0.23 10.94 -9.06
N ILE A 389 0.46 11.42 -8.04
CA ILE A 389 1.45 12.51 -8.18
C ILE A 389 2.70 11.98 -8.89
N PRO A 390 3.19 12.57 -10.01
CA PRO A 390 4.42 12.17 -10.66
C PRO A 390 5.67 12.23 -9.75
N PRO A 391 6.73 11.46 -10.00
CA PRO A 391 8.03 11.66 -9.35
C PRO A 391 8.79 12.85 -9.94
N ALA A 392 9.78 13.32 -9.18
CA ALA A 392 10.73 14.33 -9.67
C ALA A 392 11.43 13.82 -10.95
N GLY A 393 11.58 14.70 -11.94
CA GLY A 393 12.21 14.38 -13.22
C GLY A 393 11.32 13.73 -14.28
N LEU A 394 10.10 13.25 -13.96
CA LEU A 394 9.30 12.45 -14.90
C LEU A 394 9.08 13.14 -16.25
N LEU A 395 9.62 12.55 -17.31
CA LEU A 395 9.40 12.97 -18.69
C LEU A 395 8.07 12.42 -19.24
N PRO A 396 7.37 13.12 -20.15
CA PRO A 396 6.13 12.63 -20.71
C PRO A 396 6.28 11.35 -21.55
N ASP A 397 5.47 10.35 -21.22
CA ASP A 397 5.33 9.09 -21.93
C ASP A 397 3.89 8.54 -21.78
N PRO A 398 3.22 8.06 -22.86
CA PRO A 398 1.83 7.60 -22.79
C PRO A 398 1.50 6.52 -21.74
N GLU A 399 2.48 5.74 -21.27
CA GLU A 399 2.30 4.72 -20.23
C GLU A 399 2.53 5.22 -18.80
N THR A 400 3.22 6.36 -18.61
CA THR A 400 3.50 6.94 -17.28
C THR A 400 2.95 8.35 -17.09
N ASP A 401 2.37 8.97 -18.12
CA ASP A 401 1.71 10.28 -18.02
C ASP A 401 0.57 10.27 -16.97
N PRO A 402 0.29 11.41 -16.32
CA PRO A 402 -0.93 11.59 -15.54
C PRO A 402 -2.12 11.83 -16.48
N ILE A 403 -3.23 11.12 -16.26
CA ILE A 403 -4.45 11.25 -17.06
C ILE A 403 -5.40 12.18 -16.28
N THR A 404 -4.97 13.44 -16.20
CA THR A 404 -5.65 14.55 -15.56
C THR A 404 -5.04 15.88 -16.02
N ASN A 405 -5.64 17.02 -15.64
CA ASN A 405 -5.12 18.37 -15.95
C ASN A 405 -4.46 19.08 -14.76
N ARG A 406 -4.27 18.38 -13.62
CA ARG A 406 -3.69 18.94 -12.39
C ARG A 406 -2.23 19.36 -12.54
N TYR A 407 -1.40 18.47 -13.07
CA TYR A 407 0.06 18.64 -13.09
C TYR A 407 0.51 19.46 -14.31
N PRO A 408 1.13 20.64 -14.14
CA PRO A 408 1.71 21.38 -15.25
C PRO A 408 3.00 20.74 -15.75
N LEU A 409 3.31 20.91 -17.03
CA LEU A 409 4.67 20.69 -17.53
C LEU A 409 5.58 21.84 -17.12
N LEU A 410 6.68 21.50 -16.45
CA LEU A 410 7.69 22.45 -15.99
C LEU A 410 8.55 22.96 -17.18
N PRO A 411 9.28 24.08 -17.04
CA PRO A 411 10.13 24.62 -18.11
C PRO A 411 11.24 23.68 -18.63
N GLY A 412 11.56 22.61 -17.90
CA GLY A 412 12.46 21.53 -18.34
C GLY A 412 11.82 20.49 -19.27
N GLY A 413 10.49 20.48 -19.38
CA GLY A 413 9.73 19.47 -20.14
C GLY A 413 9.30 18.25 -19.32
N THR A 414 9.54 18.25 -18.00
CA THR A 414 9.07 17.22 -17.06
C THR A 414 7.71 17.60 -16.47
N TRP A 415 7.00 16.64 -15.89
CA TRP A 415 5.82 16.91 -15.07
C TRP A 415 6.21 17.57 -13.72
N ALA A 416 5.24 18.24 -13.08
CA ALA A 416 5.34 18.62 -11.68
C ALA A 416 5.24 17.37 -10.79
N HIS A 417 6.06 17.31 -9.73
CA HIS A 417 6.09 16.22 -8.76
C HIS A 417 5.38 16.58 -7.44
N TRP A 418 4.48 17.56 -7.54
CA TRP A 418 3.65 18.03 -6.44
C TRP A 418 2.26 18.39 -6.99
N ASP A 419 1.27 18.40 -6.11
CA ASP A 419 -0.08 18.88 -6.39
C ASP A 419 -0.38 20.11 -5.52
N ASP A 420 -0.81 21.19 -6.17
CA ASP A 420 -1.25 22.42 -5.50
C ASP A 420 -2.79 22.46 -5.52
N VAL A 421 -3.41 22.67 -4.37
CA VAL A 421 -4.87 22.79 -4.21
C VAL A 421 -5.24 23.88 -3.21
N SER A 422 -6.30 24.63 -3.51
CA SER A 422 -6.86 25.68 -2.64
C SER A 422 -8.24 25.24 -2.18
N TYR A 423 -8.45 25.16 -0.87
CA TYR A 423 -9.76 24.91 -0.27
C TYR A 423 -10.43 26.25 0.06
N ALA A 424 -11.60 26.49 -0.54
CA ALA A 424 -12.40 27.68 -0.34
C ALA A 424 -13.40 27.50 0.82
N PHE A 425 -13.45 28.48 1.71
CA PHE A 425 -14.29 28.52 2.90
C PHE A 425 -15.31 29.66 2.79
N ASP A 426 -16.59 29.30 2.67
CA ASP A 426 -17.70 30.26 2.48
C ASP A 426 -17.97 31.12 3.75
N PRO A 427 -18.36 32.41 3.59
CA PRO A 427 -18.68 33.34 4.69
C PRO A 427 -20.05 33.07 5.35
N THR A 428 -20.37 31.80 5.62
CA THR A 428 -21.74 31.36 5.95
C THR A 428 -21.87 30.53 7.23
N TRP A 429 -20.78 30.34 7.98
CA TRP A 429 -20.78 29.58 9.23
C TRP A 429 -21.71 30.15 10.32
N GLY A 430 -22.00 31.47 10.31
CA GLY A 430 -23.05 32.08 11.14
C GLY A 430 -22.86 31.86 12.65
N LEU A 431 -21.61 31.92 13.11
CA LEU A 431 -21.24 31.48 14.45
C LEU A 431 -21.48 32.59 15.48
N PRO A 432 -22.16 32.29 16.60
CA PRO A 432 -22.01 33.10 17.79
C PRO A 432 -20.60 32.86 18.36
N ASP A 433 -19.97 33.95 18.79
CA ASP A 433 -18.85 33.96 19.73
C ASP A 433 -19.18 33.04 20.92
N ALA A 434 -18.38 31.98 21.09
CA ALA A 434 -18.58 30.93 22.08
C ALA A 434 -18.06 31.34 23.47
N THR A 435 -17.15 32.31 23.52
CA THR A 435 -16.38 32.73 24.69
C THR A 435 -16.30 34.26 24.84
N PRO A 436 -17.44 35.02 24.88
CA PRO A 436 -17.45 36.50 24.72
C PRO A 436 -16.86 37.32 25.89
N ALA A 437 -16.19 36.64 26.81
CA ALA A 437 -15.48 37.21 27.95
C ALA A 437 -13.95 37.21 27.76
N ASP A 438 -13.41 36.43 26.81
CA ASP A 438 -11.98 36.31 26.54
C ASP A 438 -11.70 36.16 25.03
N PRO A 439 -11.63 37.26 24.26
CA PRO A 439 -11.39 37.24 22.82
C PRO A 439 -9.91 36.92 22.48
N SER A 440 -9.31 36.00 23.22
CA SER A 440 -7.99 35.42 22.97
C SER A 440 -7.99 33.88 22.98
N ASP A 441 -9.16 33.26 23.14
CA ASP A 441 -9.41 31.83 22.84
C ASP A 441 -10.29 31.62 21.58
N ASP A 442 -10.56 32.69 20.82
CA ASP A 442 -11.25 32.70 19.53
C ASP A 442 -10.39 32.12 18.38
N GLU A 443 -9.89 30.89 18.55
CA GLU A 443 -9.00 30.22 17.62
C GLU A 443 -9.73 29.19 16.75
N LEU A 444 -9.61 29.34 15.43
CA LEU A 444 -9.98 28.34 14.43
C LEU A 444 -8.80 27.40 14.19
N GLU A 445 -8.95 26.13 14.58
CA GLU A 445 -7.98 25.08 14.30
C GLU A 445 -8.37 24.38 12.98
N ILE A 446 -7.51 24.44 11.96
CA ILE A 446 -7.70 23.73 10.69
C ILE A 446 -6.60 22.68 10.56
N THR A 447 -6.98 21.41 10.58
CA THR A 447 -6.05 20.29 10.37
C THR A 447 -6.27 19.66 9.00
N VAL A 448 -5.18 19.51 8.25
CA VAL A 448 -5.11 18.82 6.96
C VAL A 448 -4.32 17.52 7.15
N ARG A 449 -4.82 16.42 6.59
CA ARG A 449 -4.17 15.11 6.60
C ARG A 449 -4.07 14.55 5.19
N LEU A 450 -2.87 14.13 4.81
CA LEU A 450 -2.68 13.24 3.67
C LEU A 450 -2.98 11.80 4.13
N ARG A 451 -4.16 11.29 3.77
CA ARG A 451 -4.62 9.93 4.08
C ARG A 451 -4.29 8.97 2.95
N TYR A 452 -4.11 7.69 3.29
CA TYR A 452 -3.92 6.60 2.33
C TYR A 452 -4.72 5.36 2.76
N LEU A 453 -5.29 4.67 1.77
CA LEU A 453 -5.97 3.40 1.93
C LEU A 453 -5.63 2.48 0.75
N ILE A 454 -5.47 1.19 1.06
CA ILE A 454 -5.44 0.10 0.09
C ILE A 454 -6.41 -0.99 0.56
N ASN A 455 -7.05 -1.65 -0.41
CA ASN A 455 -8.19 -2.53 -0.21
C ASN A 455 -9.40 -1.73 0.32
N THR A 456 -9.85 -0.73 -0.46
CA THR A 456 -11.07 0.04 -0.14
C THR A 456 -12.26 -0.89 0.11
N PRO A 457 -13.21 -0.54 1.00
CA PRO A 457 -14.37 -1.39 1.26
C PRO A 457 -15.21 -1.71 0.01
N GLU A 458 -15.25 -0.80 -0.97
CA GLU A 458 -15.88 -1.05 -2.27
C GLU A 458 -15.19 -2.18 -3.04
N TYR A 459 -13.85 -2.17 -3.12
CA TYR A 459 -13.08 -3.21 -3.80
C TYR A 459 -13.20 -4.57 -3.09
N VAL A 460 -13.23 -4.58 -1.75
CA VAL A 460 -13.45 -5.82 -0.98
C VAL A 460 -14.86 -6.39 -1.20
N VAL A 461 -15.90 -5.53 -1.24
CA VAL A 461 -17.27 -5.94 -1.56
C VAL A 461 -17.41 -6.39 -3.02
N PHE A 462 -16.68 -5.78 -3.96
CA PHE A 462 -16.59 -6.27 -5.33
C PHE A 462 -15.97 -7.68 -5.36
N LEU A 463 -14.82 -7.89 -4.71
CA LEU A 463 -14.15 -9.19 -4.65
C LEU A 463 -15.02 -10.28 -4.02
N GLU A 464 -15.85 -9.96 -3.03
CA GLU A 464 -16.88 -10.87 -2.49
C GLU A 464 -17.98 -11.16 -3.52
N THR A 465 -18.60 -10.12 -4.08
CA THR A 465 -19.89 -10.24 -4.79
C THR A 465 -19.76 -10.57 -6.27
N ALA A 466 -18.61 -10.31 -6.90
CA ALA A 466 -18.30 -10.67 -8.28
C ALA A 466 -17.66 -12.06 -8.41
N ASN A 467 -17.21 -12.68 -7.31
CA ASN A 467 -16.60 -14.01 -7.33
C ASN A 467 -17.68 -15.11 -7.42
N VAL A 468 -17.65 -15.83 -8.53
CA VAL A 468 -18.46 -17.03 -8.82
C VAL A 468 -17.59 -18.26 -9.13
N THR A 469 -16.27 -18.14 -9.03
CA THR A 469 -15.26 -19.19 -9.24
C THR A 469 -15.07 -20.05 -7.99
N ASN A 470 -14.81 -19.43 -6.85
CA ASN A 470 -14.44 -20.10 -5.60
C ASN A 470 -14.89 -19.28 -4.36
N SER A 471 -14.43 -19.64 -3.17
CA SER A 471 -14.80 -18.93 -1.93
C SER A 471 -13.88 -17.75 -1.58
N ALA A 472 -12.78 -17.51 -2.31
CA ALA A 472 -11.71 -16.62 -1.87
C ALA A 472 -12.17 -15.18 -1.58
N GLY A 473 -13.15 -14.67 -2.34
CA GLY A 473 -13.75 -13.35 -2.10
C GLY A 473 -14.59 -13.27 -0.82
N LEU A 474 -15.36 -14.32 -0.54
CA LEU A 474 -16.16 -14.46 0.68
C LEU A 474 -15.27 -14.67 1.92
N ASP A 475 -14.23 -15.49 1.78
CA ASP A 475 -13.24 -15.75 2.83
C ASP A 475 -12.46 -14.46 3.16
N LEU A 476 -12.06 -13.68 2.14
CA LEU A 476 -11.46 -12.35 2.29
C LEU A 476 -12.38 -11.36 3.02
N ALA A 477 -13.64 -11.22 2.59
CA ALA A 477 -14.60 -10.31 3.21
C ALA A 477 -14.90 -10.68 4.67
N ALA A 478 -14.91 -11.99 4.99
CA ALA A 478 -15.02 -12.48 6.36
C ALA A 478 -13.79 -12.12 7.21
N MET A 479 -12.58 -12.26 6.68
CA MET A 479 -11.33 -11.83 7.36
C MET A 479 -11.31 -10.33 7.62
N PHE A 480 -11.62 -9.51 6.60
CA PHE A 480 -11.70 -8.06 6.72
C PHE A 480 -12.74 -7.63 7.77
N THR A 481 -13.95 -8.19 7.70
CA THR A 481 -15.02 -7.92 8.69
C THR A 481 -14.61 -8.30 10.11
N ALA A 482 -13.94 -9.44 10.30
CA ALA A 482 -13.48 -9.90 11.60
C ALA A 482 -12.37 -9.03 12.20
N ALA A 483 -11.50 -8.46 11.35
CA ALA A 483 -10.42 -7.55 11.75
C ALA A 483 -10.84 -6.06 11.86
N GLY A 484 -12.08 -5.72 11.49
CA GLY A 484 -12.59 -4.34 11.56
C GLY A 484 -12.42 -3.49 10.30
N ASN A 485 -12.09 -4.12 9.17
CA ASN A 485 -11.74 -3.54 7.86
C ASN A 485 -10.45 -2.70 7.86
N ALA A 486 -9.92 -2.45 6.66
CA ALA A 486 -8.69 -1.70 6.47
C ALA A 486 -8.83 -0.23 6.94
N PRO A 487 -8.00 0.24 7.89
CA PRO A 487 -8.03 1.62 8.35
C PRO A 487 -7.30 2.56 7.39
N ALA A 488 -7.82 3.78 7.21
CA ALA A 488 -7.11 4.84 6.50
C ALA A 488 -5.90 5.34 7.32
N MET A 489 -4.71 5.10 6.79
CA MET A 489 -3.44 5.58 7.39
C MET A 489 -3.24 7.07 7.12
N ILE A 490 -2.43 7.72 7.94
CA ILE A 490 -2.00 9.13 7.75
C ILE A 490 -0.52 9.10 7.34
N LEU A 491 -0.19 9.70 6.21
CA LEU A 491 1.19 9.84 5.70
C LEU A 491 1.81 11.13 6.22
N ALA A 492 1.03 12.21 6.26
CA ALA A 492 1.41 13.50 6.80
C ALA A 492 0.18 14.23 7.39
N GLU A 493 0.41 15.05 8.41
CA GLU A 493 -0.59 15.90 9.06
C GLU A 493 0.03 17.28 9.30
N GLN A 494 -0.72 18.35 9.02
CA GLN A 494 -0.36 19.70 9.43
C GLN A 494 -1.60 20.45 9.91
N THR A 495 -1.46 21.13 11.04
CA THR A 495 -2.47 22.04 11.60
C THR A 495 -2.05 23.48 11.42
N VAL A 496 -2.97 24.35 11.02
CA VAL A 496 -2.85 25.81 11.08
C VAL A 496 -3.90 26.37 12.02
N VAL A 497 -3.59 27.50 12.67
CA VAL A 497 -4.48 28.18 13.62
C VAL A 497 -4.67 29.63 13.19
N ALA A 498 -5.90 30.13 13.23
CA ALA A 498 -6.26 31.50 12.84
C ALA A 498 -7.17 32.16 13.88
N GLU A 499 -6.95 33.45 14.14
CA GLU A 499 -7.83 34.29 14.97
C GLU A 499 -9.18 34.48 14.27
N LEU A 500 -10.29 34.11 14.90
CA LEU A 500 -11.63 34.36 14.38
C LEU A 500 -12.09 35.78 14.68
N THR A 501 -12.67 36.40 13.66
CA THR A 501 -13.26 37.74 13.71
C THR A 501 -14.58 37.76 12.92
N GLY A 502 -15.38 38.81 13.08
CA GLY A 502 -16.63 38.95 12.33
C GLY A 502 -17.79 38.09 12.83
N PHE A 503 -17.73 37.57 14.07
CA PHE A 503 -18.82 36.83 14.73
C PHE A 503 -20.18 37.53 14.64
N ASP A 504 -21.24 36.73 14.60
CA ASP A 504 -22.61 37.23 14.55
C ASP A 504 -22.95 38.06 15.80
N ALA A 505 -23.55 39.23 15.60
CA ALA A 505 -23.77 40.20 16.66
C ALA A 505 -24.80 39.67 17.69
N VAL A 506 -24.29 39.14 18.80
CA VAL A 506 -25.06 38.56 19.91
C VAL A 506 -26.24 39.47 20.27
N PRO A 507 -27.51 39.02 20.10
CA PRO A 507 -28.68 39.83 20.42
C PRO A 507 -28.63 40.26 21.90
N PRO A 508 -28.74 41.55 22.22
CA PRO A 508 -28.53 42.03 23.58
C PRO A 508 -29.51 41.37 24.53
N MET A 509 -28.99 40.59 25.49
CA MET A 509 -29.81 39.86 26.46
C MET A 509 -30.83 40.81 27.09
N GLY A 510 -32.11 40.54 26.85
CA GLY A 510 -33.20 41.40 27.29
C GLY A 510 -33.21 41.49 28.81
N THR A 511 -32.68 42.58 29.37
CA THR A 511 -32.56 42.79 30.81
C THR A 511 -33.94 42.70 31.44
N THR A 512 -34.20 41.61 32.16
CA THR A 512 -35.44 41.38 32.92
C THR A 512 -35.51 42.37 34.07
N GLY A 513 -36.08 43.55 33.78
CA GLY A 513 -36.11 44.67 34.69
C GLY A 513 -36.74 44.29 36.02
N THR A 514 -35.97 44.40 37.10
CA THR A 514 -36.43 44.19 38.48
C THR A 514 -37.45 45.27 38.87
N THR A 515 -38.72 45.04 38.53
CA THR A 515 -39.84 45.85 39.00
C THR A 515 -40.06 45.62 40.48
N GLY A 516 -40.02 46.70 41.26
CA GLY A 516 -40.00 46.65 42.72
C GLY A 516 -41.30 46.16 43.37
N GLU A 517 -41.14 45.66 44.59
CA GLU A 517 -42.19 45.15 45.46
C GLU A 517 -43.17 46.26 45.94
N VAL A 518 -44.43 46.17 45.53
CA VAL A 518 -45.59 46.83 46.18
C VAL A 518 -46.76 45.85 46.15
N GLY A 519 -47.28 45.46 47.32
CA GLY A 519 -48.23 44.35 47.43
C GLY A 519 -49.66 44.71 47.86
N SER A 520 -50.36 43.68 48.36
CA SER A 520 -51.62 43.68 49.12
C SER A 520 -52.92 43.23 48.39
N THR A 521 -53.50 42.18 48.97
CA THR A 521 -54.95 41.87 49.15
C THR A 521 -55.87 41.46 47.99
N GLY A 522 -56.39 40.23 48.13
CA GLY A 522 -57.70 39.77 47.62
C GLY A 522 -57.66 38.96 46.31
N ASP A 523 -58.47 37.91 46.11
CA ASP A 523 -59.25 37.08 47.05
C ASP A 523 -59.52 35.70 46.39
N MET A 524 -60.10 34.73 47.11
CA MET A 524 -60.37 33.38 46.61
C MET A 524 -61.46 33.32 45.53
N SER A 525 -61.33 32.39 44.57
CA SER A 525 -62.37 31.38 44.32
C SER A 525 -61.88 30.25 43.39
N SER A 526 -62.42 29.04 43.57
CA SER A 526 -62.14 27.85 42.77
C SER A 526 -63.38 27.34 42.03
N THR A 527 -63.29 27.13 40.71
CA THR A 527 -64.15 26.27 39.88
C THR A 527 -63.45 26.06 38.52
N GLY A 528 -63.70 25.00 37.74
CA GLY A 528 -64.56 23.83 37.91
C GLY A 528 -64.37 22.84 36.74
N SER A 529 -64.78 21.57 36.92
CA SER A 529 -64.35 20.44 36.08
C SER A 529 -64.99 20.30 34.68
N ALA A 530 -64.14 20.00 33.68
CA ALA A 530 -64.20 18.86 32.75
C ALA A 530 -65.31 18.66 31.65
N SER A 531 -64.87 17.89 30.64
CA SER A 531 -65.59 16.91 29.80
C SER A 531 -66.40 17.34 28.53
N THR A 532 -65.77 17.08 27.36
CA THR A 532 -66.24 16.24 26.20
C THR A 532 -67.59 16.44 25.48
N THR A 533 -67.64 15.95 24.22
CA THR A 533 -68.74 15.88 23.21
C THR A 533 -68.91 17.13 22.32
N GLY A 534 -69.29 17.03 21.03
CA GLY A 534 -69.41 15.84 20.16
C GLY A 534 -70.04 16.10 18.77
N ASP A 535 -69.52 15.42 17.74
CA ASP A 535 -70.12 15.01 16.44
C ASP A 535 -70.86 15.96 15.44
N THR A 536 -70.25 16.09 14.25
CA THR A 536 -70.80 15.83 12.88
C THR A 536 -71.59 16.86 12.03
N SER A 537 -71.33 16.77 10.71
CA SER A 537 -72.10 17.21 9.51
C SER A 537 -72.14 18.70 9.12
N GLY A 538 -72.14 19.09 7.82
CA GLY A 538 -71.88 18.36 6.57
C GLY A 538 -72.35 19.07 5.27
N SER A 539 -71.77 18.73 4.09
CA SER A 539 -72.21 19.08 2.70
C SER A 539 -72.10 20.58 2.25
N THR A 540 -72.05 21.00 0.96
CA THR A 540 -72.14 20.35 -0.39
C THR A 540 -71.60 21.28 -1.53
N GLY A 541 -71.25 20.71 -2.71
CA GLY A 541 -71.04 21.42 -4.02
C GLY A 541 -69.57 21.43 -4.51
N ASP A 542 -69.11 20.92 -5.67
CA ASP A 542 -69.67 20.62 -7.04
C ASP A 542 -69.75 21.85 -7.98
N ALA A 543 -69.37 21.86 -9.28
CA ALA A 543 -69.08 20.78 -10.27
C ALA A 543 -68.13 21.20 -11.44
N GLY A 544 -67.71 20.21 -12.28
CA GLY A 544 -67.15 20.38 -13.66
C GLY A 544 -65.69 19.86 -13.85
N THR A 545 -65.33 18.76 -14.54
CA THR A 545 -65.58 18.23 -15.93
C THR A 545 -64.84 19.03 -17.05
N THR A 546 -64.22 18.43 -18.09
CA THR A 546 -64.44 17.14 -18.80
C THR A 546 -63.16 16.40 -19.28
N GLU A 547 -63.20 15.06 -19.22
CA GLU A 547 -62.88 14.01 -20.24
C GLU A 547 -61.68 14.08 -21.23
N GLY A 548 -61.05 12.95 -21.63
CA GLY A 548 -61.25 11.56 -21.17
C GLY A 548 -60.53 10.45 -21.99
N SER A 549 -60.74 9.19 -21.53
CA SER A 549 -60.86 7.90 -22.28
C SER A 549 -59.65 7.32 -23.06
N SER A 550 -59.38 6.00 -23.18
CA SER A 550 -60.07 4.73 -22.81
C SER A 550 -59.01 3.62 -22.52
N THR A 551 -59.05 2.81 -21.43
CA THR A 551 -59.74 1.48 -21.26
C THR A 551 -59.56 0.46 -22.41
N SER A 552 -59.41 -0.87 -22.25
CA SER A 552 -59.58 -1.87 -21.14
C SER A 552 -58.53 -3.01 -21.30
N GLY A 553 -58.37 -4.07 -20.47
CA GLY A 553 -58.98 -4.53 -19.21
C GLY A 553 -59.17 -6.09 -19.16
N ILE A 554 -59.48 -6.66 -17.97
CA ILE A 554 -59.78 -8.10 -17.66
C ILE A 554 -58.53 -9.04 -17.57
N GLY A 555 -58.39 -9.92 -16.55
CA GLY A 555 -59.28 -10.24 -15.42
C GLY A 555 -58.65 -11.19 -14.37
N THR A 556 -59.41 -11.55 -13.33
CA THR A 556 -58.92 -12.14 -12.05
C THR A 556 -59.35 -13.59 -11.77
N SER A 557 -58.57 -14.31 -10.96
CA SER A 557 -58.99 -15.44 -10.09
C SER A 557 -58.02 -15.59 -8.90
N GLY A 558 -58.45 -16.20 -7.79
CA GLY A 558 -57.67 -16.36 -6.55
C GLY A 558 -57.97 -17.67 -5.80
N ILE A 559 -57.81 -17.68 -4.45
CA ILE A 559 -57.62 -18.87 -3.56
C ILE A 559 -56.13 -19.33 -3.66
N GLY A 560 -55.34 -19.57 -2.61
CA GLY A 560 -55.54 -20.08 -1.23
C GLY A 560 -54.76 -21.42 -1.12
N THR A 561 -54.11 -21.84 -0.02
CA THR A 561 -54.11 -21.45 1.41
C THR A 561 -52.75 -21.73 2.09
N SER A 562 -52.62 -21.40 3.38
CA SER A 562 -51.50 -21.69 4.30
C SER A 562 -51.13 -23.17 4.50
N GLY A 563 -49.89 -23.44 4.94
CA GLY A 563 -49.50 -24.70 5.62
C GLY A 563 -48.01 -24.81 5.96
N ASP A 564 -47.68 -25.06 7.24
CA ASP A 564 -46.34 -25.45 7.71
C ASP A 564 -45.99 -26.90 7.33
N ALA A 565 -44.69 -27.25 7.31
CA ALA A 565 -44.11 -28.25 8.23
C ALA A 565 -42.69 -28.71 7.83
N SER A 566 -41.83 -28.91 8.83
CA SER A 566 -40.63 -29.74 8.76
C SER A 566 -40.97 -31.22 9.04
N THR A 567 -40.17 -32.18 8.53
CA THR A 567 -39.50 -33.27 9.32
C THR A 567 -38.92 -34.44 8.48
N SER A 568 -37.58 -34.60 8.57
CA SER A 568 -36.80 -35.85 8.78
C SER A 568 -36.95 -37.17 7.95
N SER A 569 -35.77 -37.74 7.63
CA SER A 569 -35.40 -39.19 7.80
C SER A 569 -35.93 -40.27 6.83
N PRO A 570 -35.35 -41.51 6.80
CA PRO A 570 -34.01 -42.01 7.23
C PRO A 570 -33.34 -43.02 6.23
N VAL A 571 -32.18 -43.60 6.62
CA VAL A 571 -31.65 -45.00 6.43
C VAL A 571 -30.11 -44.93 6.52
N ASP A 572 -29.30 -45.60 7.35
CA ASP A 572 -29.31 -46.83 8.20
C ASP A 572 -28.30 -47.93 7.72
N THR A 573 -27.73 -48.68 8.69
CA THR A 573 -26.71 -49.77 8.67
C THR A 573 -25.21 -49.39 8.63
N THR A 574 -24.25 -50.02 9.35
CA THR A 574 -24.19 -50.50 10.78
C THR A 574 -22.74 -50.95 11.18
N GLY A 575 -22.23 -50.51 12.35
CA GLY A 575 -21.13 -51.16 13.13
C GLY A 575 -19.66 -50.90 12.71
N GLY A 576 -18.63 -51.05 13.56
CA GLY A 576 -18.60 -51.22 15.03
C GLY A 576 -17.45 -52.07 15.61
N GLU A 577 -16.57 -51.44 16.44
CA GLU A 577 -15.75 -52.04 17.55
C GLU A 577 -14.66 -53.13 17.21
N THR A 578 -13.55 -53.37 17.95
CA THR A 578 -12.92 -52.78 19.17
C THR A 578 -11.41 -53.16 19.33
N SER A 579 -10.65 -52.36 20.11
CA SER A 579 -9.53 -52.75 21.02
C SER A 579 -8.14 -53.24 20.53
N GLY A 580 -7.12 -53.00 21.39
CA GLY A 580 -5.69 -53.34 21.22
C GLY A 580 -4.81 -52.07 21.23
N MET A 581 -4.17 -51.59 22.31
CA MET A 581 -3.22 -52.24 23.23
C MET A 581 -2.09 -53.00 22.53
N ASP A 582 -0.93 -52.36 22.36
CA ASP A 582 0.25 -52.79 23.11
C ASP A 582 1.28 -51.66 23.28
N ALA A 583 2.19 -51.80 24.25
CA ALA A 583 3.34 -50.91 24.43
C ALA A 583 4.61 -51.75 24.59
N SER A 584 5.68 -51.43 23.85
CA SER A 584 6.96 -52.11 23.98
C SER A 584 8.11 -51.11 24.05
N ALA A 585 8.95 -51.28 25.07
CA ALA A 585 10.16 -50.50 25.30
C ALA A 585 11.40 -51.38 25.06
N GLY A 586 12.45 -50.76 24.54
CA GLY A 586 13.73 -51.40 24.19
C GLY A 586 14.54 -50.44 23.34
N GLY A 587 15.57 -49.74 23.83
CA GLY A 587 16.19 -49.82 25.16
C GLY A 587 17.54 -50.51 25.07
N ASP A 588 18.57 -49.71 24.89
CA ASP A 588 19.97 -50.07 25.10
C ASP A 588 20.67 -48.91 25.84
N ALA A 589 21.72 -49.20 26.60
CA ALA A 589 22.10 -48.33 27.72
C ALA A 589 23.60 -48.07 27.88
N ALA A 590 23.90 -46.83 28.28
CA ALA A 590 25.14 -46.40 28.96
C ALA A 590 26.42 -46.49 28.07
N THR A 591 27.59 -45.96 28.47
CA THR A 591 28.04 -45.44 29.77
C THR A 591 28.72 -44.07 29.66
N ASP A 592 28.53 -43.25 30.70
CA ASP A 592 29.41 -42.12 31.02
C ASP A 592 30.81 -42.62 31.43
N SER A 593 31.85 -41.82 31.24
CA SER A 593 33.22 -42.07 31.69
C SER A 593 34.03 -40.78 31.81
N MET A 594 33.71 -39.97 32.82
CA MET A 594 34.61 -38.92 33.32
C MET A 594 35.94 -39.50 33.84
N GLU A 595 37.04 -38.76 33.67
CA GLU A 595 38.13 -38.59 34.65
C GLU A 595 38.93 -37.30 34.30
N PRO A 596 39.58 -36.60 35.26
CA PRO A 596 39.97 -35.18 35.13
C PRO A 596 41.47 -34.91 34.89
N GLY A 597 41.83 -33.67 34.52
CA GLY A 597 43.22 -33.29 34.17
C GLY A 597 43.63 -31.82 34.37
N THR A 598 43.73 -31.36 35.62
CA THR A 598 44.68 -30.34 36.13
C THR A 598 45.00 -29.04 35.32
N THR A 599 44.44 -27.93 35.80
CA THR A 599 45.12 -26.66 36.18
C THR A 599 46.35 -26.14 35.42
N ALA A 600 46.27 -24.90 34.92
CA ALA A 600 47.39 -23.96 34.86
C ALA A 600 46.92 -22.50 34.99
N GLU A 601 47.28 -21.83 36.09
CA GLU A 601 47.15 -20.36 36.23
C GLU A 601 48.41 -19.66 35.69
N SER A 602 48.24 -18.50 35.04
CA SER A 602 49.23 -17.41 35.09
C SER A 602 48.53 -16.07 34.82
N SER A 603 49.03 -14.98 35.42
CA SER A 603 48.30 -13.70 35.53
C SER A 603 49.22 -12.48 35.49
N ALA A 604 48.62 -11.26 35.49
CA ALA A 604 49.21 -9.94 35.19
C ALA A 604 49.61 -9.76 33.69
N GLY A 605 49.62 -8.56 33.09
CA GLY A 605 49.39 -7.18 33.57
C GLY A 605 50.36 -6.21 32.84
N SER A 606 50.11 -4.91 32.66
CA SER A 606 49.00 -4.05 33.07
C SER A 606 48.98 -2.70 32.29
N THR A 607 47.90 -1.93 32.44
CA THR A 607 47.83 -0.44 32.42
C THR A 607 48.27 0.39 31.20
N GLY A 608 47.28 1.08 30.59
CA GLY A 608 47.32 2.52 30.30
C GLY A 608 47.12 2.97 28.83
N ALA A 609 46.57 4.15 28.51
CA ALA A 609 45.66 5.07 29.23
C ALA A 609 45.30 6.29 28.33
N GLY A 610 44.03 6.74 28.34
CA GLY A 610 43.63 8.11 27.94
C GLY A 610 43.12 8.32 26.50
N GLY A 611 42.04 9.10 26.36
CA GLY A 611 41.45 9.51 25.08
C GLY A 611 39.93 9.75 25.15
N ASP A 612 39.50 10.92 25.62
CA ASP A 612 38.08 11.31 25.64
C ASP A 612 37.55 11.64 24.23
N GLY A 613 36.26 11.40 23.97
CA GLY A 613 35.68 11.63 22.63
C GLY A 613 34.19 11.32 22.45
N SER A 614 33.33 11.59 23.43
CA SER A 614 31.89 11.36 23.29
C SER A 614 31.23 12.38 22.35
N SER A 615 30.46 11.88 21.38
CA SER A 615 29.39 12.61 20.69
C SER A 615 28.30 11.60 20.33
N PRO A 616 27.00 11.94 20.48
CA PRO A 616 25.92 11.02 20.16
C PRO A 616 25.80 10.85 18.65
N ALA A 617 25.43 9.65 18.20
CA ALA A 617 24.96 9.44 16.83
C ALA A 617 23.60 10.14 16.67
N THR A 618 23.41 10.86 15.56
CA THR A 618 22.09 11.32 15.13
C THR A 618 21.43 10.21 14.33
N THR A 619 20.16 9.94 14.63
CA THR A 619 19.29 9.10 13.81
C THR A 619 18.83 9.92 12.60
N ASP A 620 19.69 10.00 11.59
CA ASP A 620 19.37 10.66 10.33
C ASP A 620 18.42 9.76 9.52
N GLY A 621 17.12 9.85 9.83
CA GLY A 621 16.06 9.26 9.00
C GLY A 621 16.05 9.88 7.61
N CYS A 622 15.66 9.12 6.59
CA CYS A 622 15.78 9.50 5.18
C CYS A 622 14.80 10.62 4.75
N ALA A 623 15.10 11.85 5.15
CA ALA A 623 14.54 13.07 4.56
C ALA A 623 15.56 13.68 3.59
N CYS A 624 15.42 13.41 2.29
CA CYS A 624 16.32 13.89 1.21
C CYS A 624 16.19 15.40 0.91
N SER A 625 16.25 16.23 1.96
CA SER A 625 16.07 17.67 1.90
C SER A 625 17.32 18.40 1.37
N SER A 626 17.25 18.91 0.14
CA SER A 626 18.33 19.69 -0.48
C SER A 626 18.12 21.20 -0.30
N THR A 627 18.75 21.78 0.73
CA THR A 627 18.79 23.25 0.89
C THR A 627 20.05 23.85 0.23
N PRO A 628 19.94 24.91 -0.60
CA PRO A 628 21.07 25.36 -1.44
C PRO A 628 21.95 26.43 -0.77
N GLU A 629 23.11 26.02 -0.22
CA GLU A 629 24.18 26.94 0.16
C GLU A 629 25.02 27.44 -1.05
N ARG A 630 25.73 28.55 -0.87
CA ARG A 630 26.24 29.40 -1.99
C ARG A 630 27.52 28.90 -2.65
N ALA A 631 27.52 28.85 -3.98
CA ALA A 631 28.68 28.50 -4.80
C ALA A 631 29.77 29.61 -4.88
N PRO A 632 31.07 29.25 -4.81
CA PRO A 632 32.22 30.10 -5.19
C PRO A 632 32.52 30.05 -6.72
N PRO A 633 33.36 30.96 -7.26
CA PRO A 633 33.38 31.25 -8.70
C PRO A 633 34.29 30.37 -9.59
N LEU A 634 33.95 30.39 -10.89
CA LEU A 634 34.51 29.61 -12.00
C LEU A 634 35.98 29.94 -12.38
N LEU A 635 36.69 28.93 -12.92
CA LEU A 635 37.80 29.10 -13.87
C LEU A 635 37.71 28.06 -15.02
N PRO A 636 38.34 28.30 -16.19
CA PRO A 636 37.75 27.83 -17.45
C PRO A 636 38.40 26.61 -18.14
N TRP A 637 37.53 25.72 -18.62
CA TRP A 637 37.51 25.10 -19.97
C TRP A 637 38.83 24.79 -20.69
N LEU A 638 39.04 23.50 -20.96
CA LEU A 638 39.97 22.98 -21.99
C LEU A 638 39.20 22.17 -23.04
N LEU A 639 39.58 22.33 -24.31
CA LEU A 639 38.81 21.87 -25.47
C LEU A 639 39.17 20.43 -25.91
N VAL A 640 38.16 19.63 -26.24
CA VAL A 640 38.27 18.38 -27.03
C VAL A 640 37.18 18.39 -28.12
N PRO A 641 37.50 18.11 -29.39
CA PRO A 641 36.54 18.27 -30.50
C PRO A 641 35.68 17.02 -30.77
N MET A 642 34.37 17.21 -30.93
CA MET A 642 33.46 16.17 -31.43
C MET A 642 33.52 16.01 -32.96
N LEU A 643 33.32 14.78 -33.43
CA LEU A 643 33.19 14.42 -34.86
C LEU A 643 31.71 14.20 -35.22
N LEU A 644 31.21 14.94 -36.22
CA LEU A 644 29.82 14.83 -36.71
C LEU A 644 29.71 13.86 -37.91
N PRO A 645 28.79 12.88 -37.90
CA PRO A 645 28.39 12.14 -39.10
C PRO A 645 27.44 12.98 -39.99
N ARG A 646 27.37 12.66 -41.29
CA ARG A 646 26.52 13.36 -42.28
C ARG A 646 25.18 12.66 -42.49
N PRO A 647 24.08 13.39 -42.76
CA PRO A 647 22.77 12.79 -43.03
C PRO A 647 22.68 12.15 -44.42
N THR A 648 21.95 11.04 -44.51
CA THR A 648 21.61 10.33 -45.76
C THR A 648 20.26 10.79 -46.34
N ARG A 649 20.00 10.44 -47.61
CA ARG A 649 18.90 11.04 -48.42
C ARG A 649 17.59 10.25 -48.35
N ARG A 650 16.46 10.95 -48.26
CA ARG A 650 15.12 10.43 -48.60
C ARG A 650 15.01 10.03 -50.09
N PRO A 651 14.34 8.90 -50.43
CA PRO A 651 13.72 8.68 -51.74
C PRO A 651 12.33 9.35 -51.84
N ARG A 652 11.63 9.18 -52.97
CA ARG A 652 10.43 9.97 -53.34
C ARG A 652 9.12 9.17 -53.34
N HIS A 653 8.00 9.88 -53.17
CA HIS A 653 6.65 9.40 -53.49
C HIS A 653 6.54 8.73 -54.87
N ARG A 654 5.63 7.76 -54.97
CA ARG A 654 4.91 7.41 -56.20
C ARG A 654 3.45 7.11 -55.86
N THR A 655 2.52 7.43 -56.75
CA THR A 655 1.08 7.27 -56.54
C THR A 655 0.40 6.60 -57.74
N ARG A 656 -0.80 6.04 -57.49
CA ARG A 656 -1.64 5.27 -58.42
C ARG A 656 -1.10 3.85 -58.73
N ARG A 657 -1.95 2.86 -58.98
CA ARG A 657 -3.43 2.91 -59.09
C ARG A 657 -4.14 2.57 -57.78
#